data_AF-A0A6H1BTH8-F1
#
_entry.id   AF-A0A6H1BTH8-F1
#
_cell.length_a   1.000
_cell.length_b   1.000
_cell.length_c   1.000
_cell.angle_alpha   90.00
_cell.angle_beta   90.00
_cell.angle_gamma   90.00
#
_symmetry.space_group_name_H-M   'P 1'
#
loop_
_entity.id
_entity.type
_entity.pdbx_description
1 polymer ?
#
loop_
_entity_poly.entity_id
_entity_poly.type
_entity_poly.pdbx_seq_one_letter_code
_entity_poly.pdbx_strand_id
1 'polypeptide(L)'
;MTLATTWHTRDADDVAAALDVDPAAGLPSDVVEERRREHGPNALAETAAVPGWRKVLALLADRMTLVLVVAAVVSAVVSREWETPVVILAVITLNTVLNYVQERRAENSLQALRQMAVDTARVRRDGREQHLPRTELVPGDVVLLEAGDSVPADGRVVGAARLQVAESALTGESQPVDKTVEPVVDEQAPLGDRADMLFMNTDVTRGRGTMVVTATGMQTEIGAIATLLGAAGVEKTPLQRRIDQLAKTLTIVALTVVAVVFVLGLLRGQSWSDLLITAVSLAVATIPEGLTAVVAFTLAMGASRLAARGAIVKRLAAVETLGSTTHIATDKTGTLTLNQMTVQRLLARGRSFRVTGTGYETTGKILVGDGLPAPDLTVPLLGMALCNDAVVRDGVLVGDPTEGALVVLAEKGGIDVEGARLAVPRLAEVPFDSAYKYMATFHALPDGGYRCFAKGAPGALLDRATAMLDGDGPVPLDDRRRERLRSAVQSLAAEGLRTLMIAGRDLHAVPRGDGEALQRVVSDLTLYAVVGIVDPPRAEAKRAIEVAHAAGIEVHMITGDHLVTASAIAAELGIGGAAATGADLDALDDDELRSRAAGFGVLARVAPEHKIRVVKALQANGEVVAMTGDGVNDAPALEQADIGVAMGITGTDVSKSAADMILTDDNFATIVAAVEEGRGIYANIVKFVKFQLTTAWGFVLIFLVAGALGLAGGAPFTALQILWVNIIMDGPPALALGVDPTEPGTMSRPPRPAHERLLSRDRLRRILGLGIVMTAGTVAVLHYAPQWFPESAGDPLFATTLAFTTFVFFQVFNLLNVRSELGSVFSLQTLANHSIWIALVVVVVLQVCVVQTTFLQGFFDTTALTSQQWALAVGVGSSVLWVDELVKATGRSVRRRRGDTPARAGA
;
A
#
# COMPACT_ATOMS: atom_id res chain seq x y z
N MET A 1 -24.88 -28.75 -18.95
CA MET A 1 -26.00 -27.79 -19.01
C MET A 1 -27.05 -28.23 -18.01
N THR A 2 -26.83 -27.95 -16.74
CA THR A 2 -27.89 -27.91 -15.73
C THR A 2 -28.67 -26.63 -15.99
N LEU A 3 -29.99 -26.73 -16.15
CA LEU A 3 -30.88 -25.57 -16.33
C LEU A 3 -30.64 -24.60 -15.17
N ALA A 4 -30.04 -23.45 -15.47
CA ALA A 4 -29.90 -22.38 -14.49
C ALA A 4 -31.31 -21.95 -14.07
N THR A 5 -31.60 -22.01 -12.78
CA THR A 5 -32.83 -21.47 -12.22
C THR A 5 -32.91 -19.99 -12.61
N THR A 6 -33.90 -19.60 -13.41
CA THR A 6 -34.08 -18.23 -13.91
C THR A 6 -34.67 -17.33 -12.82
N TRP A 7 -33.83 -16.94 -11.86
CA TRP A 7 -34.24 -16.14 -10.70
C TRP A 7 -34.85 -14.78 -11.10
N HIS A 8 -34.40 -14.19 -12.21
CA HIS A 8 -34.88 -12.91 -12.73
C HIS A 8 -36.32 -12.93 -13.27
N THR A 9 -36.87 -14.12 -13.52
CA THR A 9 -38.26 -14.26 -13.99
C THR A 9 -39.27 -14.42 -12.87
N ARG A 10 -38.80 -14.54 -11.62
CA ARG A 10 -39.62 -14.81 -10.45
C ARG A 10 -39.81 -13.56 -9.60
N ASP A 11 -40.97 -13.48 -8.97
CA ASP A 11 -41.25 -12.44 -7.99
C ASP A 11 -40.32 -12.58 -6.78
N ALA A 12 -40.03 -11.46 -6.12
CA ALA A 12 -39.14 -11.42 -4.95
C ALA A 12 -39.60 -12.36 -3.83
N ASP A 13 -40.92 -12.45 -3.59
CA ASP A 13 -41.50 -13.31 -2.56
C ASP A 13 -41.34 -14.80 -2.92
N ASP A 14 -41.45 -15.16 -4.20
CA ASP A 14 -41.25 -16.53 -4.69
C ASP A 14 -39.79 -16.97 -4.57
N VAL A 15 -38.83 -16.05 -4.81
CA VAL A 15 -37.41 -16.32 -4.62
C VAL A 15 -37.09 -16.52 -3.15
N ALA A 16 -37.62 -15.68 -2.26
CA ALA A 16 -37.45 -15.80 -0.82
C ALA A 16 -38.03 -17.14 -0.30
N ALA A 17 -39.22 -17.53 -0.77
CA ALA A 17 -39.84 -18.81 -0.43
C ALA A 17 -39.04 -20.01 -0.98
N ALA A 18 -38.52 -19.93 -2.20
CA ALA A 18 -37.71 -20.99 -2.80
C ALA A 18 -36.37 -21.20 -2.08
N LEU A 19 -35.81 -20.13 -1.48
CA LEU A 19 -34.59 -20.16 -0.69
C LEU A 19 -34.85 -20.26 0.82
N ASP A 20 -36.10 -20.50 1.22
CA ASP A 20 -36.56 -20.66 2.62
C ASP A 20 -36.00 -19.57 3.55
N VAL A 21 -36.20 -18.29 3.18
CA VAL A 21 -35.74 -17.13 3.95
C VAL A 21 -36.83 -16.07 4.06
N ASP A 22 -36.93 -15.43 5.24
CA ASP A 22 -37.71 -14.20 5.44
C ASP A 22 -36.80 -12.97 5.22
N PRO A 23 -37.04 -12.10 4.23
CA PRO A 23 -36.25 -10.90 4.00
C PRO A 23 -36.19 -9.92 5.20
N ALA A 24 -37.22 -9.91 6.06
CA ALA A 24 -37.29 -9.03 7.22
C ALA A 24 -36.44 -9.53 8.40
N ALA A 25 -36.29 -10.86 8.55
CA ALA A 25 -35.51 -11.46 9.63
C ALA A 25 -34.12 -11.96 9.19
N GLY A 26 -33.96 -12.35 7.93
CA GLY A 26 -32.77 -13.03 7.42
C GLY A 26 -32.70 -14.51 7.80
N LEU A 27 -31.60 -15.17 7.45
CA LEU A 27 -31.38 -16.58 7.79
C LEU A 27 -31.03 -16.77 9.28
N PRO A 28 -31.50 -17.87 9.91
CA PRO A 28 -31.05 -18.25 11.23
C PRO A 28 -29.66 -18.90 11.19
N SER A 29 -28.88 -18.69 12.26
CA SER A 29 -27.45 -19.08 12.31
C SER A 29 -27.18 -20.58 12.10
N ASP A 30 -28.11 -21.47 12.43
CA ASP A 30 -27.98 -22.92 12.24
C ASP A 30 -28.09 -23.35 10.77
N VAL A 31 -29.01 -22.76 10.01
CA VAL A 31 -29.20 -23.01 8.57
C VAL A 31 -27.99 -22.52 7.76
N VAL A 32 -27.36 -21.43 8.18
CA VAL A 32 -26.17 -20.88 7.52
C VAL A 32 -25.02 -21.89 7.52
N GLU A 33 -24.76 -22.55 8.64
CA GLU A 33 -23.66 -23.54 8.74
C GLU A 33 -23.93 -24.80 7.89
N GLU A 34 -25.20 -25.19 7.72
CA GLU A 34 -25.58 -26.26 6.82
C GLU A 34 -25.33 -25.88 5.34
N ARG A 35 -25.85 -24.73 4.90
CA ARG A 35 -25.67 -24.24 3.52
C ARG A 35 -24.21 -23.99 3.17
N ARG A 36 -23.41 -23.54 4.14
CA ARG A 36 -21.98 -23.33 3.96
C ARG A 36 -21.23 -24.64 3.69
N ARG A 37 -21.66 -25.76 4.27
CA ARG A 37 -21.09 -27.09 3.97
C ARG A 37 -21.47 -27.58 2.59
N GLU A 38 -22.66 -27.23 2.10
CA GLU A 38 -23.16 -27.65 0.79
C GLU A 38 -22.57 -26.83 -0.36
N HIS A 39 -22.61 -25.50 -0.27
CA HIS A 39 -22.21 -24.60 -1.35
C HIS A 39 -20.72 -24.20 -1.29
N GLY A 40 -20.08 -24.40 -0.14
CA GLY A 40 -18.71 -23.92 0.11
C GLY A 40 -18.65 -22.40 0.31
N PRO A 41 -17.44 -21.82 0.38
CA PRO A 41 -17.26 -20.40 0.59
C PRO A 41 -17.62 -19.59 -0.66
N ASN A 42 -18.11 -18.35 -0.45
CA ASN A 42 -18.27 -17.38 -1.52
C ASN A 42 -16.92 -16.79 -1.95
N ALA A 43 -16.15 -17.58 -2.70
CA ALA A 43 -14.87 -17.21 -3.26
C ALA A 43 -14.71 -17.81 -4.66
N LEU A 44 -14.04 -17.07 -5.54
CA LEU A 44 -13.62 -17.59 -6.84
C LEU A 44 -12.55 -18.66 -6.64
N ALA A 45 -12.61 -19.74 -7.42
CA ALA A 45 -11.62 -20.80 -7.36
C ALA A 45 -10.24 -20.25 -7.74
N GLU A 46 -9.33 -20.20 -6.78
CA GLU A 46 -7.92 -19.91 -7.08
C GLU A 46 -7.36 -21.01 -7.99
N THR A 47 -6.44 -20.63 -8.90
CA THR A 47 -5.71 -21.60 -9.72
C THR A 47 -5.08 -22.64 -8.81
N ALA A 48 -5.31 -23.92 -9.11
CA ALA A 48 -4.83 -25.01 -8.28
C ALA A 48 -3.35 -24.84 -7.97
N ALA A 49 -3.01 -24.77 -6.68
CA ALA A 49 -1.64 -24.56 -6.25
C ALA A 49 -0.73 -25.59 -6.93
N VAL A 50 0.33 -25.12 -7.59
CA VAL A 50 1.28 -26.01 -8.27
C VAL A 50 1.86 -26.96 -7.22
N PRO A 51 1.70 -28.29 -7.38
CA PRO A 51 2.19 -29.26 -6.41
C PRO A 51 3.69 -29.08 -6.18
N GLY A 52 4.15 -29.23 -4.94
CA GLY A 52 5.55 -29.00 -4.57
C GLY A 52 6.55 -29.79 -5.44
N TRP A 53 6.21 -31.03 -5.83
CA TRP A 53 7.05 -31.84 -6.72
C TRP A 53 7.19 -31.26 -8.14
N ARG A 54 6.14 -30.60 -8.67
CA ARG A 54 6.21 -29.90 -9.96
C ARG A 54 7.07 -28.64 -9.87
N LYS A 55 7.01 -27.92 -8.74
CA LYS A 55 7.90 -26.78 -8.47
C LYS A 55 9.36 -27.22 -8.43
N VAL A 56 9.66 -28.31 -7.72
CA VAL A 56 11.01 -28.90 -7.68
C VAL A 56 11.48 -29.32 -9.08
N LEU A 57 10.62 -29.97 -9.89
CA LEU A 57 10.96 -30.29 -11.27
C LEU A 57 11.22 -29.04 -12.12
N ALA A 58 10.46 -27.97 -11.93
CA ALA A 58 10.69 -26.71 -12.64
C ALA A 58 12.04 -26.08 -12.26
N LEU A 59 12.43 -26.12 -10.96
CA LEU A 59 13.75 -25.67 -10.50
C LEU A 59 14.89 -26.52 -11.07
N LEU A 60 14.69 -27.83 -11.21
CA LEU A 60 15.67 -28.75 -11.83
C LEU A 60 15.74 -28.59 -13.36
N ALA A 61 14.63 -28.24 -14.00
CA ALA A 61 14.53 -27.96 -15.43
C ALA A 61 14.96 -26.53 -15.79
N ASP A 62 15.31 -25.70 -14.80
CA ASP A 62 15.85 -24.39 -15.06
C ASP A 62 17.14 -24.47 -15.89
N ARG A 63 17.31 -23.53 -16.82
CA ARG A 63 18.44 -23.54 -17.77
C ARG A 63 19.79 -23.57 -17.06
N MET A 64 19.87 -22.98 -15.87
CA MET A 64 21.10 -22.93 -15.06
C MET A 64 21.43 -24.26 -14.44
N THR A 65 20.44 -24.88 -13.79
CA THR A 65 20.58 -26.22 -13.24
C THR A 65 20.95 -27.22 -14.36
N LEU A 66 20.37 -27.07 -15.55
CA LEU A 66 20.73 -27.88 -16.71
C LEU A 66 22.20 -27.71 -17.13
N VAL A 67 22.77 -26.50 -17.08
CA VAL A 67 24.22 -26.31 -17.34
C VAL A 67 25.08 -27.03 -16.30
N LEU A 68 24.71 -26.97 -15.01
CA LEU A 68 25.39 -27.70 -13.95
C LEU A 68 25.25 -29.23 -14.09
N VAL A 69 24.09 -29.71 -14.54
CA VAL A 69 23.88 -31.14 -14.84
C VAL A 69 24.75 -31.56 -16.03
N VAL A 70 24.80 -30.76 -17.11
CA VAL A 70 25.68 -31.02 -18.25
C VAL A 70 27.15 -31.02 -17.82
N ALA A 71 27.54 -30.07 -16.96
CA ALA A 71 28.87 -30.02 -16.36
C ALA A 71 29.21 -31.30 -15.55
N ALA A 72 28.28 -31.78 -14.72
CA ALA A 72 28.45 -33.03 -13.98
C ALA A 72 28.63 -34.24 -14.92
N VAL A 73 27.83 -34.31 -15.98
CA VAL A 73 27.91 -35.37 -17.00
C VAL A 73 29.24 -35.30 -17.76
N VAL A 74 29.63 -34.12 -18.23
CA VAL A 74 30.91 -33.91 -18.93
C VAL A 74 32.08 -34.27 -18.02
N SER A 75 32.06 -33.83 -16.76
CA SER A 75 33.07 -34.20 -15.76
C SER A 75 33.13 -35.72 -15.62
N ALA A 76 32.01 -36.41 -15.37
CA ALA A 76 31.99 -37.87 -15.21
C ALA A 76 32.57 -38.63 -16.41
N VAL A 77 32.24 -38.18 -17.63
CA VAL A 77 32.70 -38.83 -18.88
C VAL A 77 34.18 -38.56 -19.14
N VAL A 78 34.65 -37.34 -18.85
CA VAL A 78 36.01 -36.89 -19.16
C VAL A 78 37.02 -37.34 -18.10
N SER A 79 36.73 -37.11 -16.81
CA SER A 79 37.64 -37.49 -15.72
C SER A 79 37.56 -38.98 -15.37
N ARG A 80 36.48 -39.68 -15.77
CA ARG A 80 36.20 -41.08 -15.38
C ARG A 80 36.17 -41.32 -13.87
N GLU A 81 35.99 -40.26 -13.10
CA GLU A 81 35.91 -40.25 -11.65
C GLU A 81 34.50 -39.85 -11.21
N TRP A 82 34.02 -40.46 -10.12
CA TRP A 82 32.67 -40.21 -9.61
C TRP A 82 32.62 -39.13 -8.53
N GLU A 83 33.78 -38.71 -8.00
CA GLU A 83 33.84 -37.75 -6.88
C GLU A 83 33.27 -36.39 -7.28
N THR A 84 33.84 -35.72 -8.30
CA THR A 84 33.38 -34.40 -8.75
C THR A 84 31.91 -34.37 -9.21
N PRO A 85 31.41 -35.32 -10.02
CA PRO A 85 30.00 -35.35 -10.45
C PRO A 85 29.03 -35.54 -9.29
N VAL A 86 29.36 -36.41 -8.32
CA VAL A 86 28.52 -36.64 -7.13
C VAL A 86 28.42 -35.36 -6.31
N VAL A 87 29.53 -34.62 -6.16
CA VAL A 87 29.48 -33.33 -5.48
C VAL A 87 28.59 -32.34 -6.22
N ILE A 88 28.77 -32.17 -7.52
CA ILE A 88 27.96 -31.21 -8.31
C ILE A 88 26.48 -31.55 -8.14
N LEU A 89 26.09 -32.83 -8.16
CA LEU A 89 24.72 -33.26 -7.93
C LEU A 89 24.23 -32.96 -6.49
N ALA A 90 25.07 -33.19 -5.48
CA ALA A 90 24.76 -32.87 -4.09
C ALA A 90 24.51 -31.36 -3.92
N VAL A 91 25.27 -30.52 -4.60
CA VAL A 91 25.09 -29.08 -4.51
C VAL A 91 23.92 -28.57 -5.35
N ILE A 92 23.65 -29.14 -6.53
CA ILE A 92 22.39 -28.90 -7.25
C ILE A 92 21.21 -29.21 -6.34
N THR A 93 21.27 -30.33 -5.61
CA THR A 93 20.22 -30.73 -4.66
C THR A 93 20.08 -29.70 -3.53
N LEU A 94 21.18 -29.29 -2.91
CA LEU A 94 21.18 -28.27 -1.87
C LEU A 94 20.60 -26.94 -2.37
N ASN A 95 21.05 -26.47 -3.54
CA ASN A 95 20.56 -25.24 -4.18
C ASN A 95 19.06 -25.32 -4.46
N THR A 96 18.59 -26.45 -5.01
CA THR A 96 17.17 -26.70 -5.29
C THR A 96 16.33 -26.65 -4.02
N VAL A 97 16.81 -27.27 -2.93
CA VAL A 97 16.13 -27.24 -1.62
C VAL A 97 16.08 -25.83 -1.06
N LEU A 98 17.20 -25.09 -1.09
CA LEU A 98 17.26 -23.71 -0.61
C LEU A 98 16.31 -22.80 -1.41
N ASN A 99 16.32 -22.89 -2.73
CA ASN A 99 15.43 -22.11 -3.60
C ASN A 99 13.96 -22.46 -3.35
N TYR A 100 13.63 -23.74 -3.23
CA TYR A 100 12.27 -24.17 -2.91
C TYR A 100 11.78 -23.63 -1.56
N VAL A 101 12.64 -23.65 -0.53
CA VAL A 101 12.31 -23.10 0.79
C VAL A 101 12.13 -21.57 0.73
N GLN A 102 12.99 -20.86 0.00
CA GLN A 102 12.90 -19.41 -0.19
C GLN A 102 11.62 -19.02 -0.92
N GLU A 103 11.32 -19.69 -2.04
CA GLU A 103 10.13 -19.45 -2.85
C GLU A 103 8.86 -19.72 -2.04
N ARG A 104 8.82 -20.86 -1.32
CA ARG A 104 7.68 -21.19 -0.46
C ARG A 104 7.49 -20.20 0.69
N ARG A 105 8.56 -19.69 1.30
CA ARG A 105 8.47 -18.63 2.33
C ARG A 105 7.91 -17.34 1.73
N ALA A 106 8.38 -16.93 0.55
CA ALA A 106 7.87 -15.76 -0.13
C ALA A 106 6.38 -15.93 -0.47
N GLU A 107 5.99 -17.07 -1.04
CA GLU A 107 4.58 -17.39 -1.35
C GLU A 107 3.69 -17.38 -0.11
N ASN A 108 4.10 -18.03 0.99
CA ASN A 108 3.34 -18.06 2.23
C ASN A 108 3.10 -16.65 2.79
N SER A 109 4.13 -15.78 2.77
CA SER A 109 3.99 -14.40 3.19
C SER A 109 3.01 -13.64 2.30
N LEU A 110 3.03 -13.86 0.98
CA LEU A 110 2.08 -13.23 0.06
C LEU A 110 0.65 -13.72 0.27
N GLN A 111 0.47 -15.01 0.56
CA GLN A 111 -0.84 -15.58 0.85
C GLN A 111 -1.44 -15.00 2.14
N ALA A 112 -0.62 -14.86 3.19
CA ALA A 112 -1.04 -14.22 4.43
C ALA A 112 -1.49 -12.77 4.20
N LEU A 113 -0.76 -12.02 3.36
CA LEU A 113 -1.14 -10.64 3.00
C LEU A 113 -2.46 -10.57 2.24
N ARG A 114 -2.73 -11.50 1.31
CA ARG A 114 -4.03 -11.55 0.60
C ARG A 114 -5.21 -11.82 1.54
N GLN A 115 -5.00 -12.62 2.58
CA GLN A 115 -6.02 -12.90 3.59
C GLN A 115 -6.31 -11.71 4.51
N MET A 116 -5.45 -10.69 4.55
CA MET A 116 -5.68 -9.47 5.33
C MET A 116 -6.59 -8.46 4.62
N ALA A 117 -6.84 -8.63 3.31
CA ALA A 117 -7.65 -7.73 2.48
C ALA A 117 -9.09 -8.25 2.26
N VAL A 118 -9.64 -9.01 3.21
CA VAL A 118 -10.97 -9.62 3.03
C VAL A 118 -12.07 -8.58 3.25
N ASP A 119 -12.77 -8.23 2.17
CA ASP A 119 -13.95 -7.36 2.19
C ASP A 119 -15.10 -7.98 3.02
N THR A 120 -15.82 -7.14 3.76
CA THR A 120 -16.97 -7.54 4.59
C THR A 120 -18.28 -7.16 3.91
N ALA A 121 -19.30 -8.00 4.00
CA ALA A 121 -20.66 -7.70 3.57
C ALA A 121 -21.55 -7.40 4.79
N ARG A 122 -22.45 -6.42 4.63
CA ARG A 122 -23.51 -6.13 5.60
C ARG A 122 -24.72 -7.02 5.30
N VAL A 123 -25.06 -7.88 6.26
CA VAL A 123 -26.17 -8.82 6.12
C VAL A 123 -27.16 -8.69 7.27
N ARG A 124 -28.35 -9.23 7.03
CA ARG A 124 -29.34 -9.48 8.07
C ARG A 124 -29.39 -10.98 8.37
N ARG A 125 -29.15 -11.36 9.63
CA ARG A 125 -29.30 -12.73 10.16
C ARG A 125 -29.93 -12.65 11.55
N ASP A 126 -30.78 -13.61 11.90
CA ASP A 126 -31.47 -13.67 13.21
C ASP A 126 -32.18 -12.34 13.62
N GLY A 127 -32.72 -11.60 12.66
CA GLY A 127 -33.39 -10.31 12.85
C GLY A 127 -32.47 -9.14 13.17
N ARG A 128 -31.14 -9.29 13.07
CA ARG A 128 -30.14 -8.27 13.38
C ARG A 128 -29.24 -8.00 12.19
N GLU A 129 -28.80 -6.75 12.08
CA GLU A 129 -27.82 -6.34 11.08
C GLU A 129 -26.40 -6.60 11.62
N GLN A 130 -25.56 -7.24 10.81
CA GLN A 130 -24.19 -7.56 11.16
C GLN A 130 -23.26 -7.50 9.94
N HIS A 131 -21.98 -7.19 10.18
CA HIS A 131 -20.94 -7.24 9.16
C HIS A 131 -20.18 -8.55 9.27
N LEU A 132 -20.02 -9.26 8.16
CA LEU A 132 -19.27 -10.52 8.11
C LEU A 132 -18.42 -10.62 6.84
N PRO A 133 -17.33 -11.42 6.85
CA PRO A 133 -16.51 -11.61 5.65
C PRO A 133 -17.35 -12.10 4.47
N ARG A 134 -17.20 -11.51 3.28
CA ARG A 134 -18.01 -11.90 2.11
C ARG A 134 -17.90 -13.39 1.76
N THR A 135 -16.80 -14.04 2.15
CA THR A 135 -16.53 -15.48 1.96
C THR A 135 -17.44 -16.39 2.77
N GLU A 136 -18.10 -15.85 3.80
CA GLU A 136 -19.05 -16.55 4.67
C GLU A 136 -20.51 -16.39 4.19
N LEU A 137 -20.74 -15.70 3.07
CA LEU A 137 -22.07 -15.63 2.44
C LEU A 137 -22.46 -16.98 1.85
N VAL A 138 -23.75 -17.30 1.99
CA VAL A 138 -24.38 -18.50 1.43
C VAL A 138 -25.64 -18.12 0.65
N PRO A 139 -26.08 -18.96 -0.32
CA PRO A 139 -27.37 -18.76 -0.96
C PRO A 139 -28.51 -18.63 0.05
N GLY A 140 -29.35 -17.61 -0.13
CA GLY A 140 -30.44 -17.21 0.75
C GLY A 140 -30.09 -16.14 1.79
N ASP A 141 -28.81 -15.76 1.97
CA ASP A 141 -28.49 -14.62 2.84
C ASP A 141 -29.17 -13.33 2.34
N VAL A 142 -29.59 -12.49 3.27
CA VAL A 142 -30.16 -11.17 2.97
C VAL A 142 -29.06 -10.12 3.12
N VAL A 143 -28.65 -9.52 2.01
CA VAL A 143 -27.60 -8.50 1.95
C VAL A 143 -28.23 -7.11 1.84
N LEU A 144 -27.70 -6.17 2.61
CA LEU A 144 -28.16 -4.78 2.69
C LEU A 144 -27.12 -3.87 2.04
N LEU A 145 -27.48 -3.26 0.92
CA LEU A 145 -26.59 -2.48 0.08
C LEU A 145 -26.95 -0.99 0.11
N GLU A 146 -25.94 -0.15 0.12
CA GLU A 146 -26.03 1.30 -0.04
C GLU A 146 -25.06 1.79 -1.11
N ALA A 147 -25.23 3.04 -1.55
CA ALA A 147 -24.31 3.67 -2.48
C ALA A 147 -22.87 3.61 -1.95
N GLY A 148 -21.98 3.01 -2.73
CA GLY A 148 -20.58 2.75 -2.39
C GLY A 148 -20.26 1.29 -2.08
N ASP A 149 -21.24 0.44 -1.81
CA ASP A 149 -21.02 -0.98 -1.58
C ASP A 149 -20.74 -1.70 -2.92
N SER A 150 -19.85 -2.70 -2.90
CA SER A 150 -19.76 -3.67 -3.98
C SER A 150 -20.68 -4.85 -3.67
N VAL A 151 -21.37 -5.32 -4.70
CA VAL A 151 -22.30 -6.44 -4.58
C VAL A 151 -21.48 -7.71 -4.28
N PRO A 152 -21.66 -8.36 -3.12
CA PRO A 152 -20.71 -9.38 -2.65
C PRO A 152 -20.96 -10.78 -3.25
N ALA A 153 -22.13 -10.99 -3.86
CA ALA A 153 -22.57 -12.24 -4.49
C ALA A 153 -23.73 -11.93 -5.45
N ASP A 154 -24.08 -12.86 -6.35
CA ASP A 154 -25.24 -12.66 -7.23
C ASP A 154 -26.53 -12.84 -6.43
N GLY A 155 -27.54 -12.01 -6.69
CA GLY A 155 -28.82 -12.13 -6.01
C GLY A 155 -29.95 -11.30 -6.55
N ARG A 156 -31.14 -11.58 -6.01
CA ARG A 156 -32.42 -11.00 -6.41
C ARG A 156 -32.74 -9.78 -5.56
N VAL A 157 -33.10 -8.66 -6.19
CA VAL A 157 -33.53 -7.44 -5.49
C VAL A 157 -34.91 -7.67 -4.84
N VAL A 158 -34.98 -7.54 -3.52
CA VAL A 158 -36.25 -7.64 -2.75
C VAL A 158 -36.70 -6.29 -2.19
N GLY A 159 -35.83 -5.28 -2.22
CA GLY A 159 -36.19 -3.90 -1.89
C GLY A 159 -35.26 -2.93 -2.59
N ALA A 160 -35.81 -1.86 -3.16
CA ALA A 160 -35.03 -0.83 -3.85
C ALA A 160 -35.60 0.56 -3.54
N ALA A 161 -34.73 1.50 -3.19
CA ALA A 161 -35.06 2.92 -3.08
C ALA A 161 -34.09 3.74 -3.93
N ARG A 162 -34.50 4.03 -5.18
CA ARG A 162 -33.68 4.70 -6.21
C ARG A 162 -32.30 4.04 -6.39
N LEU A 163 -32.30 2.71 -6.40
CA LEU A 163 -31.08 1.90 -6.49
C LEU A 163 -30.52 1.97 -7.91
N GLN A 164 -29.26 2.39 -8.05
CA GLN A 164 -28.52 2.34 -9.30
C GLN A 164 -27.21 1.59 -9.10
N VAL A 165 -26.85 0.78 -10.09
CA VAL A 165 -25.66 -0.07 -10.03
C VAL A 165 -24.85 0.08 -11.32
N ALA A 166 -23.54 0.28 -11.20
CA ALA A 166 -22.61 0.26 -12.31
C ALA A 166 -22.22 -1.18 -12.62
N GLU A 167 -22.64 -1.67 -13.78
CA GLU A 167 -22.42 -3.06 -14.21
C GLU A 167 -21.41 -3.15 -15.35
N SER A 168 -20.63 -2.09 -15.57
CA SER A 168 -19.67 -1.95 -16.66
C SER A 168 -18.63 -3.08 -16.68
N ALA A 169 -18.22 -3.57 -15.50
CA ALA A 169 -17.27 -4.66 -15.36
C ALA A 169 -17.74 -6.00 -15.97
N LEU A 170 -19.06 -6.19 -16.08
CA LEU A 170 -19.70 -7.41 -16.60
C LEU A 170 -20.35 -7.22 -17.97
N THR A 171 -20.99 -6.07 -18.18
CA THR A 171 -21.80 -5.78 -19.37
C THR A 171 -21.06 -4.94 -20.41
N GLY A 172 -20.01 -4.22 -20.00
CA GLY A 172 -19.34 -3.23 -20.83
C GLY A 172 -20.08 -1.90 -20.95
N GLU A 173 -21.29 -1.77 -20.39
CA GLU A 173 -22.07 -0.54 -20.45
C GLU A 173 -21.62 0.44 -19.35
N SER A 174 -21.23 1.64 -19.76
CA SER A 174 -20.64 2.63 -18.84
C SER A 174 -21.67 3.39 -18.01
N GLN A 175 -22.96 3.34 -18.37
CA GLN A 175 -24.01 4.02 -17.62
C GLN A 175 -24.54 3.12 -16.50
N PRO A 176 -24.70 3.64 -15.27
CA PRO A 176 -25.36 2.90 -14.20
C PRO A 176 -26.81 2.55 -14.56
N VAL A 177 -27.23 1.35 -14.20
CA VAL A 177 -28.57 0.80 -14.48
C VAL A 177 -29.45 0.99 -13.25
N ASP A 178 -30.67 1.49 -13.45
CA ASP A 178 -31.69 1.55 -12.39
C ASP A 178 -32.21 0.14 -12.08
N LYS A 179 -32.25 -0.19 -10.79
CA LYS A 179 -32.67 -1.50 -10.31
C LYS A 179 -34.06 -1.47 -9.71
N THR A 180 -34.83 -2.52 -9.99
CA THR A 180 -36.26 -2.64 -9.66
C THR A 180 -36.55 -3.93 -8.89
N VAL A 181 -37.72 -3.99 -8.25
CA VAL A 181 -38.16 -5.22 -7.56
C VAL A 181 -38.99 -6.09 -8.51
N GLU A 182 -39.66 -5.50 -9.50
CA GLU A 182 -40.50 -6.22 -10.45
C GLU A 182 -39.69 -7.24 -11.28
N PRO A 183 -40.20 -8.46 -11.51
CA PRO A 183 -39.51 -9.48 -12.28
C PRO A 183 -39.37 -9.12 -13.76
N VAL A 184 -38.27 -9.53 -14.36
CA VAL A 184 -38.05 -9.41 -15.81
C VAL A 184 -38.66 -10.61 -16.53
N VAL A 185 -39.65 -10.36 -17.38
CA VAL A 185 -40.48 -11.41 -18.02
C VAL A 185 -39.72 -12.23 -19.06
N ASP A 186 -38.69 -11.67 -19.69
CA ASP A 186 -37.91 -12.36 -20.72
C ASP A 186 -36.90 -13.34 -20.11
N GLU A 187 -37.13 -14.64 -20.31
CA GLU A 187 -36.21 -15.71 -19.90
C GLU A 187 -34.81 -15.57 -20.52
N GLN A 188 -34.70 -14.95 -21.70
CA GLN A 188 -33.43 -14.77 -22.43
C GLN A 188 -32.87 -13.35 -22.33
N ALA A 189 -33.35 -12.54 -21.39
CA ALA A 189 -32.82 -11.20 -21.15
C ALA A 189 -31.28 -11.24 -21.00
N PRO A 190 -30.54 -10.44 -21.79
CA PRO A 190 -29.12 -10.17 -21.57
C PRO A 190 -28.86 -9.71 -20.13
N LEU A 191 -27.63 -9.92 -19.63
CA LEU A 191 -27.29 -9.60 -18.24
C LEU A 191 -27.61 -8.14 -17.85
N GLY A 192 -27.30 -7.18 -18.72
CA GLY A 192 -27.59 -5.76 -18.46
C GLY A 192 -29.08 -5.40 -18.40
N ASP A 193 -29.94 -6.21 -19.02
CA ASP A 193 -31.40 -5.99 -19.03
C ASP A 193 -32.09 -6.62 -17.80
N ARG A 194 -31.36 -7.37 -16.96
CA ARG A 194 -31.86 -7.96 -15.72
C ARG A 194 -31.84 -6.94 -14.58
N ALA A 195 -32.71 -5.93 -14.69
CA ALA A 195 -32.82 -4.82 -13.72
C ALA A 195 -33.22 -5.26 -12.30
N ASP A 196 -33.68 -6.49 -12.15
CA ASP A 196 -34.21 -7.06 -10.92
C ASP A 196 -33.18 -7.95 -10.18
N MET A 197 -31.98 -8.08 -10.77
CA MET A 197 -30.83 -8.82 -10.26
C MET A 197 -29.65 -7.90 -9.96
N LEU A 198 -28.83 -8.32 -9.01
CA LEU A 198 -27.53 -7.74 -8.67
C LEU A 198 -26.45 -8.80 -8.86
N PHE A 199 -25.30 -8.40 -9.41
CA PHE A 199 -24.21 -9.31 -9.78
C PHE A 199 -22.95 -9.04 -8.96
N MET A 200 -22.25 -10.10 -8.59
CA MET A 200 -21.01 -10.04 -7.80
C MET A 200 -19.99 -9.08 -8.44
N ASN A 201 -19.30 -8.28 -7.62
CA ASN A 201 -18.35 -7.23 -8.02
C ASN A 201 -18.90 -6.18 -9.02
N THR A 202 -20.22 -5.95 -9.04
CA THR A 202 -20.77 -4.69 -9.54
C THR A 202 -20.96 -3.71 -8.38
N ASP A 203 -21.08 -2.44 -8.70
CA ASP A 203 -20.92 -1.39 -7.69
C ASP A 203 -22.17 -0.54 -7.58
N VAL A 204 -22.67 -0.36 -6.36
CA VAL A 204 -23.86 0.46 -6.13
C VAL A 204 -23.46 1.93 -6.21
N THR A 205 -23.95 2.63 -7.24
CA THR A 205 -23.62 4.04 -7.48
C THR A 205 -24.54 4.98 -6.73
N ARG A 206 -25.80 4.58 -6.51
CA ARG A 206 -26.81 5.44 -5.89
C ARG A 206 -27.90 4.63 -5.20
N GLY A 207 -28.47 5.22 -4.15
CA GLY A 207 -29.65 4.68 -3.46
C GLY A 207 -29.31 3.58 -2.46
N ARG A 208 -30.33 2.81 -2.09
CA ARG A 208 -30.18 1.66 -1.19
C ARG A 208 -31.01 0.48 -1.70
N GLY A 209 -30.50 -0.71 -1.45
CA GLY A 209 -31.04 -1.97 -1.91
C GLY A 209 -31.04 -3.04 -0.82
N THR A 210 -31.95 -4.00 -0.95
CA THR A 210 -31.93 -5.25 -0.20
C THR A 210 -32.02 -6.37 -1.22
N MET A 211 -31.14 -7.36 -1.09
CA MET A 211 -31.11 -8.52 -1.99
C MET A 211 -31.06 -9.83 -1.23
N VAL A 212 -31.61 -10.87 -1.83
CA VAL A 212 -31.44 -12.26 -1.40
C VAL A 212 -30.40 -12.91 -2.31
N VAL A 213 -29.34 -13.47 -1.72
CA VAL A 213 -28.25 -14.12 -2.46
C VAL A 213 -28.79 -15.36 -3.18
N THR A 214 -28.62 -15.43 -4.49
CA THR A 214 -29.05 -16.58 -5.31
C THR A 214 -27.90 -17.49 -5.71
N ALA A 215 -26.68 -16.95 -5.83
CA ALA A 215 -25.49 -17.72 -6.18
C ALA A 215 -24.23 -17.13 -5.53
N THR A 216 -23.26 -18.01 -5.22
CA THR A 216 -22.00 -17.65 -4.56
C THR A 216 -20.80 -18.28 -5.27
N GLY A 217 -19.62 -17.68 -5.12
CA GLY A 217 -18.35 -18.22 -5.60
C GLY A 217 -18.33 -18.48 -7.11
N MET A 218 -18.00 -19.71 -7.53
CA MET A 218 -17.93 -20.08 -8.95
C MET A 218 -19.30 -20.19 -9.65
N GLN A 219 -20.41 -20.11 -8.90
CA GLN A 219 -21.76 -20.17 -9.45
C GLN A 219 -22.31 -18.80 -9.87
N THR A 220 -21.58 -17.72 -9.59
CA THR A 220 -21.93 -16.36 -10.04
C THR A 220 -21.57 -16.14 -11.51
N GLU A 221 -22.09 -15.07 -12.11
CA GLU A 221 -21.75 -14.67 -13.48
C GLU A 221 -20.25 -14.36 -13.63
N ILE A 222 -19.63 -13.71 -12.63
CA ILE A 222 -18.17 -13.54 -12.59
C ILE A 222 -17.46 -14.88 -12.42
N GLY A 223 -18.00 -15.81 -11.63
CA GLY A 223 -17.47 -17.18 -11.52
C GLY A 223 -17.45 -17.91 -12.86
N ALA A 224 -18.50 -17.74 -13.66
CA ALA A 224 -18.58 -18.28 -15.01
C ALA A 224 -17.52 -17.65 -15.94
N ILE A 225 -17.34 -16.32 -15.90
CA ILE A 225 -16.30 -15.62 -16.66
C ILE A 225 -14.89 -16.04 -16.21
N ALA A 226 -14.65 -16.16 -14.90
CA ALA A 226 -13.36 -16.60 -14.35
C ALA A 226 -13.00 -18.01 -14.83
N THR A 227 -13.99 -18.91 -14.98
CA THR A 227 -13.81 -20.23 -15.57
C THR A 227 -13.32 -20.15 -17.03
N LEU A 228 -13.84 -19.18 -17.80
CA LEU A 228 -13.43 -18.95 -19.18
C LEU A 228 -12.03 -18.30 -19.28
N LEU A 229 -11.67 -17.44 -18.32
CA LEU A 229 -10.42 -16.67 -18.31
C LEU A 229 -9.22 -17.35 -17.63
N GLY A 230 -9.41 -18.47 -16.93
CA GLY A 230 -8.42 -19.15 -16.08
C GLY A 230 -7.09 -19.60 -16.72
N ALA A 231 -6.76 -19.14 -17.94
CA ALA A 231 -5.53 -19.41 -18.67
C ALA A 231 -4.63 -18.18 -18.92
N ALA A 232 -5.00 -16.97 -18.50
CA ALA A 232 -4.14 -15.78 -18.66
C ALA A 232 -3.05 -15.74 -17.57
N GLY A 233 -1.78 -15.83 -17.97
CA GLY A 233 -0.63 -15.84 -17.05
C GLY A 233 -0.37 -14.46 -16.39
N VAL A 234 0.27 -14.48 -15.22
CA VAL A 234 0.68 -13.27 -14.49
C VAL A 234 1.84 -12.56 -15.20
N GLU A 235 1.71 -11.27 -15.50
CA GLU A 235 2.80 -10.47 -16.09
C GLU A 235 3.95 -10.20 -15.09
N LYS A 236 5.18 -10.18 -15.60
CA LYS A 236 6.39 -9.84 -14.81
C LYS A 236 6.48 -8.35 -14.49
N THR A 237 6.97 -8.02 -13.30
CA THR A 237 7.17 -6.63 -12.84
C THR A 237 8.31 -5.91 -13.58
N PRO A 238 8.32 -4.57 -13.62
CA PRO A 238 9.41 -3.80 -14.23
C PRO A 238 10.81 -4.17 -13.69
N LEU A 239 10.97 -4.29 -12.37
CA LEU A 239 12.23 -4.75 -11.77
C LEU A 239 12.61 -6.16 -12.22
N GLN A 240 11.67 -7.11 -12.27
CA GLN A 240 11.95 -8.47 -12.75
C GLN A 240 12.41 -8.45 -14.21
N ARG A 241 11.80 -7.64 -15.08
CA ARG A 241 12.24 -7.46 -16.47
C ARG A 241 13.68 -6.89 -16.54
N ARG A 242 14.01 -5.92 -15.68
CA ARG A 242 15.36 -5.33 -15.60
C ARG A 242 16.40 -6.34 -15.10
N ILE A 243 16.04 -7.17 -14.13
CA ILE A 243 16.86 -8.27 -13.62
C ILE A 243 17.10 -9.33 -14.70
N ASP A 244 16.06 -9.72 -15.44
CA ASP A 244 16.19 -10.68 -16.55
C ASP A 244 17.13 -10.15 -17.64
N GLN A 245 17.06 -8.85 -17.96
CA GLN A 245 17.98 -8.21 -18.90
C GLN A 245 19.42 -8.21 -18.38
N LEU A 246 19.62 -7.93 -17.09
CA LEU A 246 20.93 -8.01 -16.45
C LEU A 246 21.49 -9.44 -16.51
N ALA A 247 20.69 -10.45 -16.14
CA ALA A 247 21.07 -11.86 -16.19
C ALA A 247 21.47 -12.30 -17.61
N LYS A 248 20.69 -11.91 -18.63
CA LYS A 248 21.04 -12.15 -20.05
C LYS A 248 22.37 -11.50 -20.43
N THR A 249 22.59 -10.25 -20.03
CA THR A 249 23.83 -9.53 -20.32
C THR A 249 25.04 -10.21 -19.68
N LEU A 250 24.93 -10.59 -18.40
CA LEU A 250 25.98 -11.32 -17.70
C LEU A 250 26.27 -12.68 -18.35
N THR A 251 25.25 -13.40 -18.78
CA THR A 251 25.41 -14.68 -19.48
C THR A 251 26.20 -14.52 -20.79
N ILE A 252 25.94 -13.45 -21.56
CA ILE A 252 26.70 -13.16 -22.79
C ILE A 252 28.16 -12.82 -22.46
N VAL A 253 28.41 -11.99 -21.45
CA VAL A 253 29.76 -11.65 -21.01
C VAL A 253 30.50 -12.91 -20.54
N ALA A 254 29.84 -13.75 -19.74
CA ALA A 254 30.37 -15.03 -19.26
C ALA A 254 30.82 -15.94 -20.41
N LEU A 255 29.93 -16.20 -21.36
CA LEU A 255 30.23 -17.04 -22.53
C LEU A 255 31.38 -16.47 -23.36
N THR A 256 31.46 -15.15 -23.49
CA THR A 256 32.56 -14.47 -24.19
C THR A 256 33.90 -14.70 -23.47
N VAL A 257 33.93 -14.53 -22.15
CA VAL A 257 35.14 -14.75 -21.34
C VAL A 257 35.54 -16.22 -21.37
N VAL A 258 34.58 -17.15 -21.24
CA VAL A 258 34.81 -18.60 -21.37
C VAL A 258 35.48 -18.92 -22.70
N ALA A 259 34.97 -18.38 -23.81
CA ALA A 259 35.57 -18.58 -25.12
C ALA A 259 37.01 -18.04 -25.19
N VAL A 260 37.26 -16.86 -24.63
CA VAL A 260 38.61 -16.26 -24.59
C VAL A 260 39.58 -17.12 -23.78
N VAL A 261 39.20 -17.52 -22.56
CA VAL A 261 40.03 -18.37 -21.69
C VAL A 261 40.30 -19.72 -22.34
N PHE A 262 39.28 -20.32 -22.97
CA PHE A 262 39.41 -21.59 -23.68
C PHE A 262 40.43 -21.49 -24.83
N VAL A 263 40.35 -20.44 -25.66
CA VAL A 263 41.31 -20.20 -26.76
C VAL A 263 42.71 -19.95 -26.22
N LEU A 264 42.86 -19.14 -25.16
CA LEU A 264 44.17 -18.90 -24.53
C LEU A 264 44.79 -20.18 -23.98
N GLY A 265 43.99 -21.05 -23.39
CA GLY A 265 44.45 -22.33 -22.87
C GLY A 265 44.82 -23.33 -23.99
N LEU A 266 44.08 -23.37 -25.10
CA LEU A 266 44.48 -24.13 -26.31
C LEU A 266 45.83 -23.65 -26.84
N LEU A 267 46.04 -22.33 -26.93
CA LEU A 267 47.30 -21.74 -27.38
C LEU A 267 48.48 -22.08 -26.46
N ARG A 268 48.23 -22.47 -25.21
CA ARG A 268 49.24 -22.95 -24.26
C ARG A 268 49.48 -24.46 -24.30
N GLY A 269 48.77 -25.19 -25.14
CA GLY A 269 48.86 -26.64 -25.21
C GLY A 269 48.17 -27.35 -24.05
N GLN A 270 47.19 -26.73 -23.39
CA GLN A 270 46.36 -27.41 -22.40
C GLN A 270 45.50 -28.48 -23.06
N SER A 271 45.20 -29.54 -22.30
CA SER A 271 44.35 -30.62 -22.79
C SER A 271 42.91 -30.13 -22.96
N TRP A 272 42.18 -30.69 -23.93
CA TRP A 272 40.77 -30.38 -24.13
C TRP A 272 39.92 -30.67 -22.88
N SER A 273 40.30 -31.66 -22.09
CA SER A 273 39.66 -32.01 -20.82
C SER A 273 39.77 -30.90 -19.78
N ASP A 274 40.98 -30.35 -19.58
CA ASP A 274 41.21 -29.29 -18.58
C ASP A 274 40.49 -28.00 -18.96
N LEU A 275 40.45 -27.71 -20.26
CA LEU A 275 39.76 -26.55 -20.81
C LEU A 275 38.24 -26.64 -20.66
N LEU A 276 37.66 -27.83 -20.84
CA LEU A 276 36.24 -28.07 -20.60
C LEU A 276 35.87 -27.90 -19.13
N ILE A 277 36.70 -28.41 -18.21
CA ILE A 277 36.49 -28.24 -16.76
C ILE A 277 36.62 -26.76 -16.36
N THR A 278 37.57 -26.04 -16.95
CA THR A 278 37.75 -24.59 -16.74
C THR A 278 36.56 -23.79 -17.26
N ALA A 279 36.06 -24.12 -18.46
CA ALA A 279 34.90 -23.48 -19.06
C ALA A 279 33.63 -23.68 -18.21
N VAL A 280 33.42 -24.89 -17.72
CA VAL A 280 32.34 -25.21 -16.77
C VAL A 280 32.46 -24.40 -15.49
N SER A 281 33.64 -24.39 -14.85
CA SER A 281 33.86 -23.68 -13.58
C SER A 281 33.58 -22.18 -13.74
N LEU A 282 34.08 -21.58 -14.83
CA LEU A 282 33.86 -20.17 -15.12
C LEU A 282 32.40 -19.85 -15.44
N ALA A 283 31.69 -20.72 -16.17
CA ALA A 283 30.27 -20.56 -16.45
C ALA A 283 29.42 -20.57 -15.17
N VAL A 284 29.74 -21.44 -14.21
CA VAL A 284 29.08 -21.48 -12.90
C VAL A 284 29.41 -20.23 -12.07
N ALA A 285 30.65 -19.75 -12.13
CA ALA A 285 31.11 -18.59 -11.36
C ALA A 285 30.44 -17.27 -11.76
N THR A 286 29.98 -17.17 -13.00
CA THR A 286 29.51 -15.91 -13.59
C THR A 286 28.04 -15.65 -13.45
N ILE A 287 27.24 -16.67 -13.12
CA ILE A 287 25.80 -16.58 -13.23
C ILE A 287 25.19 -16.38 -11.83
N PRO A 288 24.45 -15.28 -11.61
CA PRO A 288 23.90 -14.98 -10.29
C PRO A 288 22.60 -15.77 -10.04
N GLU A 289 22.75 -17.04 -9.68
CA GLU A 289 21.64 -18.00 -9.49
C GLU A 289 20.64 -17.56 -8.40
N GLY A 290 21.08 -16.80 -7.40
CA GLY A 290 20.21 -16.32 -6.30
C GLY A 290 19.48 -14.99 -6.55
N LEU A 291 19.71 -14.32 -7.68
CA LEU A 291 19.27 -12.92 -7.89
C LEU A 291 17.74 -12.77 -7.83
N THR A 292 17.01 -13.67 -8.49
CA THR A 292 15.54 -13.62 -8.58
C THR A 292 14.87 -14.03 -7.26
N ALA A 293 15.39 -15.08 -6.61
CA ALA A 293 14.89 -15.58 -5.33
C ALA A 293 15.06 -14.55 -4.21
N VAL A 294 16.24 -13.92 -4.11
CA VAL A 294 16.51 -12.88 -3.10
C VAL A 294 15.62 -11.65 -3.31
N VAL A 295 15.32 -11.28 -4.56
CA VAL A 295 14.41 -10.15 -4.86
C VAL A 295 12.98 -10.46 -4.45
N ALA A 296 12.48 -11.64 -4.80
CA ALA A 296 11.15 -12.09 -4.39
C ALA A 296 11.04 -12.11 -2.86
N PHE A 297 12.05 -12.64 -2.17
CA PHE A 297 12.13 -12.64 -0.71
C PHE A 297 12.15 -11.22 -0.13
N THR A 298 12.98 -10.33 -0.68
CA THR A 298 13.11 -8.93 -0.22
C THR A 298 11.79 -8.17 -0.39
N LEU A 299 11.11 -8.32 -1.53
CA LEU A 299 9.81 -7.73 -1.79
C LEU A 299 8.74 -8.27 -0.85
N ALA A 300 8.70 -9.60 -0.62
CA ALA A 300 7.73 -10.22 0.28
C ALA A 300 7.92 -9.77 1.74
N MET A 301 9.15 -9.72 2.22
CA MET A 301 9.47 -9.20 3.57
C MET A 301 9.14 -7.71 3.68
N GLY A 302 9.42 -6.93 2.64
CA GLY A 302 9.07 -5.51 2.58
C GLY A 302 7.57 -5.27 2.62
N ALA A 303 6.79 -5.99 1.82
CA ALA A 303 5.33 -5.94 1.84
C ALA A 303 4.75 -6.36 3.21
N SER A 304 5.36 -7.34 3.87
CA SER A 304 4.98 -7.71 5.25
C SER A 304 5.22 -6.59 6.26
N ARG A 305 6.35 -5.85 6.15
CA ARG A 305 6.61 -4.68 7.00
C ARG A 305 5.66 -3.51 6.72
N LEU A 306 5.28 -3.31 5.46
CA LEU A 306 4.26 -2.32 5.07
C LEU A 306 2.90 -2.66 5.71
N ALA A 307 2.47 -3.92 5.62
CA ALA A 307 1.21 -4.37 6.22
C ALA A 307 1.21 -4.22 7.75
N ALA A 308 2.34 -4.49 8.40
CA ALA A 308 2.49 -4.26 9.84
C ALA A 308 2.41 -2.77 10.24
N ARG A 309 2.58 -1.84 9.28
CA ARG A 309 2.39 -0.40 9.44
C ARG A 309 1.06 0.10 8.90
N GLY A 310 0.13 -0.80 8.57
CA GLY A 310 -1.22 -0.44 8.08
C GLY A 310 -1.31 -0.20 6.57
N ALA A 311 -0.26 -0.49 5.79
CA ALA A 311 -0.28 -0.39 4.33
C ALA A 311 -0.32 -1.79 3.68
N ILE A 312 -1.50 -2.25 3.26
CA ILE A 312 -1.68 -3.55 2.60
C ILE A 312 -1.46 -3.38 1.10
N VAL A 313 -0.44 -4.03 0.55
CA VAL A 313 -0.13 -3.95 -0.88
C VAL A 313 -0.74 -5.14 -1.62
N LYS A 314 -1.62 -4.87 -2.60
CA LYS A 314 -2.27 -5.90 -3.44
C LYS A 314 -1.34 -6.44 -4.53
N ARG A 315 -0.47 -5.58 -5.07
CA ARG A 315 0.47 -5.93 -6.15
C ARG A 315 1.90 -5.62 -5.73
N LEU A 316 2.79 -6.62 -5.73
CA LEU A 316 4.21 -6.43 -5.36
C LEU A 316 4.95 -5.41 -6.22
N ALA A 317 4.51 -5.19 -7.46
CA ALA A 317 5.06 -4.14 -8.33
C ALA A 317 4.88 -2.74 -7.71
N ALA A 318 3.79 -2.50 -6.98
CA ALA A 318 3.51 -1.20 -6.37
C ALA A 318 4.54 -0.82 -5.31
N VAL A 319 5.10 -1.80 -4.59
CA VAL A 319 6.19 -1.59 -3.61
C VAL A 319 7.40 -0.91 -4.24
N GLU A 320 7.75 -1.30 -5.48
CA GLU A 320 8.87 -0.70 -6.22
C GLU A 320 8.56 0.75 -6.63
N THR A 321 7.36 0.97 -7.18
CA THR A 321 6.90 2.27 -7.68
C THR A 321 6.80 3.29 -6.54
N LEU A 322 6.40 2.85 -5.35
CA LEU A 322 6.22 3.69 -4.15
C LEU A 322 7.52 4.36 -3.71
N GLY A 323 8.66 3.69 -3.90
CA GLY A 323 9.97 4.29 -3.63
C GLY A 323 10.38 5.39 -4.61
N SER A 324 9.65 5.58 -5.71
CA SER A 324 9.89 6.60 -6.74
C SER A 324 8.80 7.66 -6.85
N THR A 325 7.78 7.64 -5.97
CA THR A 325 6.72 8.65 -5.96
C THR A 325 7.28 10.07 -5.89
N THR A 326 6.88 10.91 -6.84
CA THR A 326 7.22 12.34 -6.91
C THR A 326 6.04 13.23 -6.56
N HIS A 327 4.81 12.78 -6.82
CA HIS A 327 3.59 13.51 -6.51
C HIS A 327 2.61 12.62 -5.74
N ILE A 328 1.99 13.15 -4.69
CA ILE A 328 0.90 12.51 -3.98
C ILE A 328 -0.36 13.36 -4.18
N ALA A 329 -1.28 12.86 -5.00
CA ALA A 329 -2.61 13.41 -5.18
C ALA A 329 -3.55 12.77 -4.14
N THR A 330 -3.85 13.49 -3.08
CA THR A 330 -4.63 12.95 -1.96
C THR A 330 -5.99 13.61 -1.85
N ASP A 331 -7.01 12.80 -1.63
CA ASP A 331 -8.30 13.30 -1.21
C ASP A 331 -8.22 13.91 0.19
N LYS A 332 -9.07 14.91 0.44
CA LYS A 332 -9.09 15.65 1.71
C LYS A 332 -9.80 14.85 2.81
N THR A 333 -11.07 14.52 2.58
CA THR A 333 -11.95 13.93 3.59
C THR A 333 -11.49 12.53 3.95
N GLY A 334 -11.41 12.20 5.24
CA GLY A 334 -11.01 10.87 5.74
C GLY A 334 -9.51 10.61 5.72
N THR A 335 -8.80 11.12 4.71
CA THR A 335 -7.35 10.91 4.54
C THR A 335 -6.50 11.97 5.25
N LEU A 336 -6.74 13.26 4.94
CA LEU A 336 -6.04 14.40 5.56
C LEU A 336 -6.76 14.91 6.81
N THR A 337 -8.06 14.65 6.89
CA THR A 337 -8.94 15.04 7.98
C THR A 337 -9.48 13.82 8.71
N LEU A 338 -10.07 14.02 9.89
CA LEU A 338 -10.62 12.92 10.69
C LEU A 338 -11.91 12.31 10.09
N ASN A 339 -12.55 12.99 9.12
CA ASN A 339 -13.92 12.71 8.70
C ASN A 339 -14.90 12.67 9.90
N GLN A 340 -14.61 13.50 10.90
CA GLN A 340 -15.41 13.62 12.11
C GLN A 340 -15.77 15.09 12.28
N MET A 341 -16.95 15.44 11.77
CA MET A 341 -17.44 16.81 11.84
C MET A 341 -17.46 17.27 13.30
N THR A 342 -16.76 18.36 13.58
CA THR A 342 -16.53 18.86 14.93
C THR A 342 -16.97 20.32 14.99
N VAL A 343 -17.74 20.67 16.03
CA VAL A 343 -18.07 22.08 16.29
C VAL A 343 -16.82 22.79 16.82
N GLN A 344 -16.44 23.88 16.16
CA GLN A 344 -15.31 24.74 16.57
C GLN A 344 -15.76 26.12 17.07
N ARG A 345 -16.93 26.58 16.59
CA ARG A 345 -17.51 27.87 16.93
C ARG A 345 -19.00 27.72 17.21
N LEU A 346 -19.46 28.44 18.22
CA LEU A 346 -20.87 28.60 18.54
C LEU A 346 -21.15 30.09 18.69
N LEU A 347 -22.17 30.60 18.01
CA LEU A 347 -22.73 31.93 18.23
C LEU A 347 -24.11 31.74 18.85
N ALA A 348 -24.30 32.20 20.08
CA ALA A 348 -25.57 32.09 20.79
C ALA A 348 -25.74 33.31 21.72
N ARG A 349 -26.98 33.79 21.87
CA ARG A 349 -27.30 34.96 22.71
C ARG A 349 -26.37 36.17 22.48
N GLY A 350 -26.10 36.46 21.20
CA GLY A 350 -25.26 37.60 20.81
C GLY A 350 -23.76 37.46 21.11
N ARG A 351 -23.30 36.32 21.63
CA ARG A 351 -21.89 36.02 21.96
C ARG A 351 -21.29 34.93 21.09
N SER A 352 -19.96 34.92 21.03
CA SER A 352 -19.17 33.90 20.32
C SER A 352 -18.37 33.04 21.30
N PHE A 353 -18.43 31.74 21.09
CA PHE A 353 -17.80 30.72 21.91
C PHE A 353 -16.87 29.86 21.06
N ARG A 354 -15.73 29.48 21.63
CA ARG A 354 -14.82 28.48 21.05
C ARG A 354 -15.07 27.14 21.73
N VAL A 355 -15.21 26.08 20.95
CA VAL A 355 -15.41 24.73 21.46
C VAL A 355 -14.09 23.97 21.35
N THR A 356 -13.70 23.25 22.41
CA THR A 356 -12.50 22.40 22.41
C THR A 356 -12.86 20.91 22.27
N GLY A 357 -11.82 20.11 22.00
CA GLY A 357 -11.95 18.69 21.65
C GLY A 357 -12.08 18.50 20.14
N THR A 358 -11.78 17.29 19.69
CA THR A 358 -11.84 16.87 18.29
C THR A 358 -12.62 15.57 18.21
N GLY A 359 -13.31 15.37 17.08
CA GLY A 359 -14.02 14.13 16.85
C GLY A 359 -15.28 13.98 17.69
N TYR A 360 -15.67 12.72 17.95
CA TYR A 360 -16.91 12.39 18.65
C TYR A 360 -16.75 12.10 20.14
N GLU A 361 -15.62 12.46 20.74
CA GLU A 361 -15.47 12.45 22.20
C GLU A 361 -16.28 13.59 22.84
N THR A 362 -17.00 13.28 23.92
CA THR A 362 -17.72 14.27 24.74
C THR A 362 -16.80 15.04 25.69
N THR A 363 -15.50 14.71 25.70
CA THR A 363 -14.46 15.44 26.42
C THR A 363 -14.21 16.80 25.71
N GLY A 364 -14.37 17.91 26.44
CA GLY A 364 -14.23 19.25 25.85
C GLY A 364 -14.86 20.34 26.70
N LYS A 365 -14.61 21.60 26.34
CA LYS A 365 -15.19 22.77 27.03
C LYS A 365 -15.69 23.79 26.01
N ILE A 366 -16.81 24.42 26.34
CA ILE A 366 -17.29 25.62 25.66
C ILE A 366 -16.62 26.81 26.35
N LEU A 367 -15.67 27.45 25.65
CA LEU A 367 -14.86 28.54 26.18
C LEU A 367 -15.42 29.89 25.77
N VAL A 368 -15.49 30.80 26.74
CA VAL A 368 -15.89 32.21 26.56
C VAL A 368 -14.64 33.09 26.59
N GLY A 369 -14.41 33.86 25.54
CA GLY A 369 -13.20 34.70 25.40
C GLY A 369 -13.25 36.05 26.12
N ASP A 370 -14.39 36.44 26.70
CA ASP A 370 -14.65 37.81 27.19
C ASP A 370 -14.58 37.96 28.73
N GLY A 371 -14.32 36.88 29.47
CA GLY A 371 -14.21 36.90 30.94
C GLY A 371 -15.52 37.14 31.69
N LEU A 372 -16.67 37.21 31.00
CA LEU A 372 -18.00 37.37 31.60
C LEU A 372 -18.62 36.00 31.94
N PRO A 373 -19.62 35.94 32.84
CA PRO A 373 -20.36 34.70 33.09
C PRO A 373 -20.97 34.14 31.81
N ALA A 374 -20.90 32.82 31.65
CA ALA A 374 -21.50 32.13 30.51
C ALA A 374 -23.03 32.28 30.58
N PRO A 375 -23.69 32.69 29.48
CA PRO A 375 -25.14 32.73 29.43
C PRO A 375 -25.72 31.32 29.41
N ASP A 376 -27.02 31.20 29.71
CA ASP A 376 -27.74 29.93 29.61
C ASP A 376 -27.83 29.47 28.14
N LEU A 377 -27.26 28.29 27.86
CA LEU A 377 -27.25 27.64 26.55
C LEU A 377 -28.23 26.46 26.47
N THR A 378 -29.07 26.23 27.48
CA THR A 378 -29.95 25.06 27.56
C THR A 378 -30.86 24.92 26.35
N VAL A 379 -31.53 26.01 25.94
CA VAL A 379 -32.46 25.99 24.78
C VAL A 379 -31.78 25.63 23.46
N PRO A 380 -30.69 26.30 23.02
CA PRO A 380 -30.01 25.92 21.79
C PRO A 380 -29.44 24.50 21.83
N LEU A 381 -28.87 24.05 22.96
CA LEU A 381 -28.32 22.70 23.10
C LEU A 381 -29.43 21.63 23.08
N LEU A 382 -30.56 21.89 23.72
CA LEU A 382 -31.72 21.00 23.68
C LEU A 382 -32.28 20.87 22.25
N GLY A 383 -32.32 21.97 21.49
CA GLY A 383 -32.69 21.92 20.08
C GLY A 383 -31.74 21.08 19.22
N MET A 384 -30.45 21.09 19.53
CA MET A 384 -29.43 20.26 18.89
C MET A 384 -29.56 18.77 19.26
N ALA A 385 -29.99 18.46 20.48
CA ALA A 385 -30.21 17.10 20.98
C ALA A 385 -31.47 16.45 20.40
N LEU A 386 -32.57 17.23 20.35
CA LEU A 386 -33.90 16.74 19.99
C LEU A 386 -34.16 16.71 18.47
N CYS A 387 -33.76 17.75 17.74
CA CYS A 387 -33.89 17.81 16.27
C CYS A 387 -32.72 17.10 15.59
N ASN A 388 -32.53 15.81 15.89
CA ASN A 388 -31.34 15.07 15.53
C ASN A 388 -31.59 13.57 15.52
N ASP A 389 -31.10 12.89 14.49
CA ASP A 389 -31.25 11.46 14.26
C ASP A 389 -29.98 10.68 14.59
N ALA A 390 -28.84 11.38 14.70
CA ALA A 390 -27.58 10.76 15.04
C ALA A 390 -27.57 10.26 16.49
N VAL A 391 -26.87 9.16 16.70
CA VAL A 391 -26.54 8.59 18.02
C VAL A 391 -25.03 8.49 18.11
N VAL A 392 -24.47 8.99 19.20
CA VAL A 392 -23.04 8.89 19.50
C VAL A 392 -22.89 8.12 20.80
N ARG A 393 -22.27 6.93 20.74
CA ARG A 393 -22.01 6.08 21.92
C ARG A 393 -20.54 5.70 21.94
N ASP A 394 -19.87 5.96 23.06
CA ASP A 394 -18.45 5.63 23.26
C ASP A 394 -17.53 6.14 22.11
N GLY A 395 -17.85 7.32 21.55
CA GLY A 395 -17.11 7.91 20.43
C GLY A 395 -17.44 7.34 19.04
N VAL A 396 -18.35 6.36 18.96
CA VAL A 396 -18.85 5.80 17.70
C VAL A 396 -20.12 6.53 17.27
N LEU A 397 -20.10 7.11 16.08
CA LEU A 397 -21.25 7.76 15.46
C LEU A 397 -22.06 6.75 14.63
N VAL A 398 -23.37 6.74 14.84
CA VAL A 398 -24.37 6.14 13.94
C VAL A 398 -25.27 7.26 13.45
N GLY A 399 -25.27 7.52 12.14
CA GLY A 399 -26.02 8.60 11.50
C GLY A 399 -25.13 9.65 10.82
N ASP A 400 -25.71 10.80 10.46
CA ASP A 400 -25.00 11.84 9.71
C ASP A 400 -23.92 12.57 10.56
N PRO A 401 -22.69 12.77 10.04
CA PRO A 401 -21.61 13.47 10.75
C PRO A 401 -21.95 14.88 11.24
N THR A 402 -22.67 15.65 10.43
CA THR A 402 -23.09 17.01 10.80
C THR A 402 -24.01 16.98 12.00
N GLU A 403 -24.90 16.00 12.06
CA GLU A 403 -25.78 15.79 13.21
C GLU A 403 -25.04 15.27 14.44
N GLY A 404 -24.11 14.33 14.25
CA GLY A 404 -23.23 13.83 15.31
C GLY A 404 -22.46 14.94 16.03
N ALA A 405 -21.95 15.91 15.26
CA ALA A 405 -21.27 17.10 15.80
C ALA A 405 -22.14 17.90 16.79
N LEU A 406 -23.45 17.98 16.52
CA LEU A 406 -24.41 18.69 17.37
C LEU A 406 -24.77 17.90 18.63
N VAL A 407 -24.88 16.57 18.53
CA VAL A 407 -25.06 15.67 19.69
C VAL A 407 -23.90 15.85 20.65
N VAL A 408 -22.66 15.79 20.14
CA VAL A 408 -21.45 15.94 20.95
C VAL A 408 -21.36 17.34 21.58
N LEU A 409 -21.80 18.38 20.88
CA LEU A 409 -21.86 19.72 21.48
C LEU A 409 -22.90 19.82 22.60
N ALA A 410 -24.07 19.20 22.44
CA ALA A 410 -25.11 19.17 23.46
C ALA A 410 -24.60 18.47 24.74
N GLU A 411 -23.95 17.32 24.60
CA GLU A 411 -23.31 16.58 25.70
C GLU A 411 -22.20 17.40 26.37
N LYS A 412 -21.31 18.05 25.59
CA LYS A 412 -20.27 18.97 26.12
C LYS A 412 -20.87 20.15 26.88
N GLY A 413 -22.09 20.54 26.53
CA GLY A 413 -22.86 21.59 27.20
C GLY A 413 -23.67 21.09 28.40
N GLY A 414 -23.60 19.80 28.74
CA GLY A 414 -24.23 19.19 29.91
C GLY A 414 -25.63 18.62 29.69
N ILE A 415 -26.08 18.45 28.43
CA ILE A 415 -27.35 17.78 28.10
C ILE A 415 -27.09 16.29 27.90
N ASP A 416 -27.69 15.45 28.75
CA ASP A 416 -27.85 14.02 28.48
C ASP A 416 -28.84 13.83 27.33
N VAL A 417 -28.33 13.54 26.13
CA VAL A 417 -29.11 13.50 24.89
C VAL A 417 -30.09 12.32 24.89
N GLU A 418 -29.68 11.16 25.41
CA GLU A 418 -30.58 10.00 25.51
C GLU A 418 -31.69 10.27 26.52
N GLY A 419 -31.36 10.80 27.69
CA GLY A 419 -32.33 11.21 28.70
C GLY A 419 -33.29 12.28 28.18
N ALA A 420 -32.79 13.27 27.44
CA ALA A 420 -33.61 14.33 26.86
C ALA A 420 -34.60 13.80 25.81
N ARG A 421 -34.17 12.88 24.93
CA ARG A 421 -35.04 12.25 23.92
C ARG A 421 -36.13 11.38 24.55
N LEU A 422 -35.83 10.72 25.68
CA LEU A 422 -36.81 9.97 26.45
C LEU A 422 -37.83 10.88 27.17
N ALA A 423 -37.36 11.99 27.74
CA ALA A 423 -38.21 12.93 28.47
C ALA A 423 -39.10 13.78 27.55
N VAL A 424 -38.66 14.03 26.31
CA VAL A 424 -39.29 14.95 25.35
C VAL A 424 -39.51 14.22 24.00
N PRO A 425 -40.48 13.29 23.91
CA PRO A 425 -40.62 12.40 22.77
C PRO A 425 -40.99 13.15 21.48
N ARG A 426 -40.41 12.69 20.36
CA ARG A 426 -40.71 13.19 19.01
C ARG A 426 -42.09 12.68 18.57
N LEU A 427 -42.96 13.59 18.13
CA LEU A 427 -44.32 13.30 17.70
C LEU A 427 -44.49 13.31 16.17
N ALA A 428 -43.72 14.16 15.49
CA ALA A 428 -43.71 14.31 14.03
C ALA A 428 -42.37 14.91 13.58
N GLU A 429 -42.11 14.84 12.27
CA GLU A 429 -40.89 15.38 11.68
C GLU A 429 -41.09 15.85 10.24
N VAL A 430 -40.21 16.76 9.85
CA VAL A 430 -39.87 17.08 8.46
C VAL A 430 -38.41 16.64 8.29
N PRO A 431 -38.14 15.53 7.58
CA PRO A 431 -36.77 15.05 7.39
C PRO A 431 -35.98 16.05 6.55
N PHE A 432 -34.65 15.96 6.58
CA PHE A 432 -33.82 16.82 5.74
C PHE A 432 -34.01 16.49 4.25
N ASP A 433 -34.18 17.54 3.42
CA ASP A 433 -34.13 17.43 1.96
C ASP A 433 -33.29 18.57 1.38
N SER A 434 -32.54 18.29 0.32
CA SER A 434 -31.67 19.26 -0.35
C SER A 434 -32.45 20.39 -1.06
N ALA A 435 -33.72 20.17 -1.40
CA ALA A 435 -34.60 21.17 -2.00
C ALA A 435 -34.91 22.33 -1.05
N TYR A 436 -35.17 22.05 0.23
CA TYR A 436 -35.51 23.07 1.24
C TYR A 436 -34.45 23.30 2.32
N LYS A 437 -33.43 22.44 2.43
CA LYS A 437 -32.18 22.63 3.20
C LYS A 437 -32.34 22.82 4.72
N TYR A 438 -33.38 22.23 5.31
CA TYR A 438 -33.56 22.18 6.76
C TYR A 438 -34.22 20.86 7.20
N MET A 439 -34.16 20.54 8.49
CA MET A 439 -34.89 19.48 9.18
C MET A 439 -35.69 20.13 10.31
N ALA A 440 -36.88 19.61 10.62
CA ALA A 440 -37.65 20.02 11.78
C ALA A 440 -38.28 18.83 12.51
N THR A 441 -38.40 18.94 13.83
CA THR A 441 -38.98 17.92 14.71
C THR A 441 -39.93 18.57 15.70
N PHE A 442 -41.02 17.87 16.03
CA PHE A 442 -42.10 18.37 16.87
C PHE A 442 -42.21 17.53 18.13
N HIS A 443 -42.23 18.17 19.29
CA HIS A 443 -42.15 17.50 20.59
C HIS A 443 -43.24 17.98 21.55
N ALA A 444 -43.69 17.07 22.42
CA ALA A 444 -44.45 17.44 23.61
C ALA A 444 -43.48 17.80 24.74
N LEU A 445 -43.69 18.99 25.33
CA LEU A 445 -42.93 19.45 26.48
C LEU A 445 -43.56 18.94 27.80
N PRO A 446 -42.77 18.71 28.86
CA PRO A 446 -43.28 18.24 30.15
C PRO A 446 -44.28 19.19 30.83
N ASP A 447 -44.29 20.47 30.46
CA ASP A 447 -45.20 21.50 30.98
C ASP A 447 -46.57 21.52 30.25
N GLY A 448 -46.80 20.61 29.31
CA GLY A 448 -48.05 20.49 28.55
C GLY A 448 -48.08 21.30 27.25
N GLY A 449 -47.00 22.00 26.90
CA GLY A 449 -46.84 22.70 25.63
C GLY A 449 -46.29 21.81 24.50
N TYR A 450 -46.25 22.34 23.28
CA TYR A 450 -45.58 21.71 22.14
C TYR A 450 -44.49 22.64 21.61
N ARG A 451 -43.38 22.06 21.15
CA ARG A 451 -42.29 22.83 20.55
C ARG A 451 -41.80 22.20 19.26
N CYS A 452 -41.63 23.04 18.25
CA CYS A 452 -40.91 22.72 17.04
C CYS A 452 -39.45 23.12 17.21
N PHE A 453 -38.53 22.21 16.95
CA PHE A 453 -37.12 22.51 16.77
C PHE A 453 -36.75 22.34 15.30
N ALA A 454 -35.90 23.21 14.78
CA ALA A 454 -35.44 23.17 13.41
C ALA A 454 -33.92 23.40 13.34
N LYS A 455 -33.27 22.67 12.44
CA LYS A 455 -31.86 22.90 12.08
C LYS A 455 -31.71 22.96 10.57
N GLY A 456 -30.79 23.75 10.06
CA GLY A 456 -30.61 23.85 8.62
C GLY A 456 -29.60 24.89 8.17
N ALA A 457 -29.54 25.08 6.85
CA ALA A 457 -28.69 26.10 6.24
C ALA A 457 -29.10 27.51 6.75
N PRO A 458 -28.12 28.40 7.03
CA PRO A 458 -28.43 29.74 7.56
C PRO A 458 -29.44 30.54 6.74
N GLY A 459 -29.35 30.48 5.40
CA GLY A 459 -30.31 31.16 4.52
C GLY A 459 -31.73 30.62 4.67
N ALA A 460 -31.90 29.29 4.67
CA ALA A 460 -33.20 28.64 4.75
C ALA A 460 -33.93 28.95 6.06
N LEU A 461 -33.21 29.03 7.18
CA LEU A 461 -33.79 29.37 8.49
C LEU A 461 -33.96 30.88 8.70
N LEU A 462 -33.08 31.74 8.17
CA LEU A 462 -33.23 33.20 8.24
C LEU A 462 -34.49 33.71 7.52
N ASP A 463 -34.87 33.05 6.43
CA ASP A 463 -36.10 33.39 5.67
C ASP A 463 -37.38 32.96 6.39
N ARG A 464 -37.26 32.02 7.34
CA ARG A 464 -38.36 31.47 8.15
C ARG A 464 -38.43 32.04 9.56
N ALA A 465 -37.49 32.91 9.93
CA ALA A 465 -37.38 33.46 11.28
C ALA A 465 -37.94 34.89 11.38
N THR A 466 -38.65 35.14 12.48
CA THR A 466 -39.21 36.45 12.85
C THR A 466 -38.58 37.01 14.12
N ALA A 467 -37.91 36.17 14.91
CA ALA A 467 -37.22 36.55 16.14
C ALA A 467 -35.86 35.85 16.27
N MET A 468 -35.04 36.33 17.20
CA MET A 468 -33.82 35.66 17.64
C MET A 468 -33.70 35.72 19.17
N LEU A 469 -33.05 34.73 19.76
CA LEU A 469 -32.78 34.69 21.19
C LEU A 469 -31.51 35.52 21.50
N ASP A 470 -31.68 36.64 22.21
CA ASP A 470 -30.60 37.57 22.56
C ASP A 470 -30.73 38.04 24.03
N GLY A 471 -29.63 38.06 24.78
CA GLY A 471 -29.72 38.25 26.24
C GLY A 471 -30.72 37.26 26.84
N ASP A 472 -31.63 37.71 27.71
CA ASP A 472 -32.54 36.83 28.47
C ASP A 472 -33.85 36.42 27.79
N GLY A 473 -34.07 36.78 26.52
CA GLY A 473 -35.32 36.43 25.83
C GLY A 473 -35.34 36.64 24.31
N PRO A 474 -36.46 36.31 23.66
CA PRO A 474 -36.63 36.50 22.22
C PRO A 474 -36.79 37.99 21.88
N VAL A 475 -36.05 38.46 20.86
CA VAL A 475 -36.15 39.81 20.30
C VAL A 475 -36.53 39.76 18.81
N PRO A 476 -37.26 40.77 18.28
CA PRO A 476 -37.61 40.80 16.86
C PRO A 476 -36.38 40.81 15.94
N LEU A 477 -36.43 40.02 14.87
CA LEU A 477 -35.38 39.93 13.86
C LEU A 477 -35.55 41.04 12.81
N ASP A 478 -35.09 42.25 13.16
CA ASP A 478 -35.03 43.39 12.24
C ASP A 478 -33.91 43.24 11.19
N ASP A 479 -33.93 44.09 10.16
CA ASP A 479 -32.98 44.05 9.06
C ASP A 479 -31.52 44.23 9.52
N ARG A 480 -31.30 45.03 10.56
CA ARG A 480 -29.96 45.26 11.12
C ARG A 480 -29.42 43.98 11.78
N ARG A 481 -30.23 43.26 12.54
CA ARG A 481 -29.87 41.98 13.17
C ARG A 481 -29.70 40.88 12.13
N ARG A 482 -30.57 40.82 11.13
CA ARG A 482 -30.45 39.90 10.00
C ARG A 482 -29.12 40.09 9.27
N GLU A 483 -28.72 41.33 9.01
CA GLU A 483 -27.43 41.63 8.36
C GLU A 483 -26.23 41.30 9.25
N ARG A 484 -26.32 41.56 10.56
CA ARG A 484 -25.28 41.17 11.52
C ARG A 484 -25.07 39.65 11.55
N LEU A 485 -26.14 38.86 11.53
CA LEU A 485 -26.06 37.39 11.47
C LEU A 485 -25.48 36.90 10.15
N ARG A 486 -25.85 37.51 9.01
CA ARG A 486 -25.24 37.18 7.71
C ARG A 486 -23.75 37.45 7.68
N SER A 487 -23.32 38.61 8.20
CA SER A 487 -21.90 38.95 8.31
C SER A 487 -21.15 37.97 9.21
N ALA A 488 -21.74 37.56 10.35
CA ALA A 488 -21.14 36.57 11.23
C ALA A 488 -21.02 35.19 10.56
N VAL A 489 -22.05 34.75 9.82
CA VAL A 489 -22.02 33.51 9.02
C VAL A 489 -20.92 33.57 7.96
N GLN A 490 -20.76 34.70 7.27
CA GLN A 490 -19.70 34.90 6.28
C GLN A 490 -18.31 34.86 6.91
N SER A 491 -18.13 35.46 8.09
CA SER A 491 -16.86 35.40 8.83
C SER A 491 -16.48 33.96 9.20
N LEU A 492 -17.44 33.18 9.72
CA LEU A 492 -17.21 31.77 10.04
C LEU A 492 -16.89 30.94 8.78
N ALA A 493 -17.56 31.22 7.67
CA ALA A 493 -17.27 30.57 6.39
C ALA A 493 -15.87 30.92 5.86
N ALA A 494 -15.40 32.16 6.07
CA ALA A 494 -14.04 32.58 5.71
C ALA A 494 -12.95 31.91 6.58
N GLU A 495 -13.29 31.51 7.81
CA GLU A 495 -12.47 30.62 8.65
C GLU A 495 -12.50 29.15 8.19
N GLY A 496 -13.20 28.83 7.09
CA GLY A 496 -13.34 27.46 6.58
C GLY A 496 -14.42 26.63 7.28
N LEU A 497 -15.26 27.23 8.12
CA LEU A 497 -16.30 26.51 8.87
C LEU A 497 -17.59 26.42 8.06
N ARG A 498 -18.16 25.22 7.98
CA ARG A 498 -19.54 25.02 7.53
C ARG A 498 -20.48 25.51 8.63
N THR A 499 -21.44 26.35 8.27
CA THR A 499 -22.35 26.97 9.23
C THR A 499 -23.74 26.35 9.19
N LEU A 500 -24.36 26.16 10.35
CA LEU A 500 -25.76 25.77 10.50
C LEU A 500 -26.44 26.71 11.50
N MET A 501 -27.75 26.86 11.34
CA MET A 501 -28.57 27.55 12.32
C MET A 501 -29.45 26.55 13.08
N ILE A 502 -29.68 26.85 14.35
CA ILE A 502 -30.65 26.16 15.22
C ILE A 502 -31.74 27.16 15.55
N ALA A 503 -32.99 26.74 15.43
CA ALA A 503 -34.15 27.57 15.65
C ALA A 503 -35.30 26.76 16.27
N GLY A 504 -36.32 27.43 16.76
CA GLY A 504 -37.52 26.77 17.23
C GLY A 504 -38.70 27.70 17.44
N ARG A 505 -39.85 27.10 17.72
CA ARG A 505 -41.12 27.79 17.94
C ARG A 505 -42.01 27.01 18.89
N ASP A 506 -42.64 27.71 19.82
CA ASP A 506 -43.70 27.17 20.67
C ASP A 506 -45.02 27.07 19.91
N LEU A 507 -45.71 25.94 20.08
CA LEU A 507 -46.94 25.58 19.39
C LEU A 507 -48.04 25.29 20.41
N HIS A 508 -49.27 25.65 20.04
CA HIS A 508 -50.46 25.40 20.85
C HIS A 508 -51.05 23.99 20.67
N ALA A 509 -50.72 23.29 19.57
CA ALA A 509 -51.18 21.95 19.26
C ALA A 509 -50.19 21.19 18.36
N VAL A 510 -50.24 19.85 18.39
CA VAL A 510 -49.46 19.00 17.47
C VAL A 510 -50.00 19.15 16.05
N PRO A 511 -49.17 19.51 15.06
CA PRO A 511 -49.62 19.57 13.68
C PRO A 511 -49.94 18.16 13.14
N ARG A 512 -51.05 18.04 12.42
CA ARG A 512 -51.52 16.81 11.76
C ARG A 512 -51.56 17.01 10.25
N GLY A 513 -51.02 16.08 9.46
CA GLY A 513 -51.03 16.14 8.00
C GLY A 513 -49.88 15.37 7.35
N ASP A 514 -49.79 15.42 6.03
CA ASP A 514 -48.67 14.91 5.24
C ASP A 514 -47.42 15.79 5.35
N GLY A 515 -46.33 15.42 4.67
CA GLY A 515 -45.05 16.13 4.72
C GLY A 515 -45.16 17.62 4.33
N GLU A 516 -46.01 17.98 3.36
CA GLU A 516 -46.20 19.38 2.95
C GLU A 516 -46.95 20.21 4.00
N ALA A 517 -47.92 19.60 4.69
CA ALA A 517 -48.62 20.26 5.79
C ALA A 517 -47.68 20.59 6.95
N LEU A 518 -46.78 19.65 7.31
CA LEU A 518 -45.78 19.87 8.36
C LEU A 518 -44.77 20.95 7.98
N GLN A 519 -44.31 20.99 6.72
CA GLN A 519 -43.40 22.04 6.24
C GLN A 519 -43.96 23.46 6.36
N ARG A 520 -45.27 23.65 6.16
CA ARG A 520 -45.91 24.98 6.30
C ARG A 520 -45.88 25.50 7.74
N VAL A 521 -45.90 24.60 8.72
CA VAL A 521 -45.85 24.94 10.16
C VAL A 521 -44.44 25.40 10.58
N VAL A 522 -43.41 25.06 9.81
CA VAL A 522 -42.02 25.50 10.03
C VAL A 522 -41.82 26.94 9.50
N SER A 523 -42.46 27.89 10.17
CA SER A 523 -42.42 29.34 9.93
C SER A 523 -42.52 30.11 11.26
N ASP A 524 -42.27 31.42 11.24
CA ASP A 524 -42.18 32.30 12.42
C ASP A 524 -41.23 31.78 13.51
N LEU A 525 -40.07 31.29 13.09
CA LEU A 525 -39.08 30.70 13.99
C LEU A 525 -38.36 31.77 14.82
N THR A 526 -37.93 31.37 16.02
CA THR A 526 -36.93 32.09 16.81
C THR A 526 -35.56 31.44 16.61
N LEU A 527 -34.58 32.20 16.13
CA LEU A 527 -33.20 31.71 15.98
C LEU A 527 -32.53 31.58 17.36
N TYR A 528 -31.99 30.40 17.67
CA TYR A 528 -31.32 30.12 18.95
C TYR A 528 -29.81 30.24 18.84
N ALA A 529 -29.22 29.69 17.77
CA ALA A 529 -27.77 29.67 17.60
C ALA A 529 -27.33 29.56 16.14
N VAL A 530 -26.09 29.98 15.87
CA VAL A 530 -25.31 29.62 14.69
C VAL A 530 -24.14 28.76 15.15
N VAL A 531 -23.91 27.62 14.51
CA VAL A 531 -22.77 26.74 14.80
C VAL A 531 -21.87 26.64 13.58
N GLY A 532 -20.57 26.79 13.82
CA GLY A 532 -19.51 26.58 12.85
C GLY A 532 -18.87 25.23 13.10
N ILE A 533 -19.08 24.31 12.16
CA ILE A 533 -18.52 22.97 12.16
C ILE A 533 -17.46 22.84 11.07
N VAL A 534 -16.46 22.00 11.33
CA VAL A 534 -15.43 21.67 10.33
C VAL A 534 -15.05 20.21 10.51
N ASP A 535 -14.57 19.63 9.43
CA ASP A 535 -13.85 18.37 9.48
C ASP A 535 -12.36 18.67 9.78
N PRO A 536 -11.89 18.47 11.02
CA PRO A 536 -10.57 18.93 11.43
C PRO A 536 -9.44 18.12 10.75
N PRO A 537 -8.31 18.78 10.39
CA PRO A 537 -7.14 18.09 9.87
C PRO A 537 -6.50 17.18 10.93
N ARG A 538 -5.91 16.07 10.49
CA ARG A 538 -5.11 15.18 11.33
C ARG A 538 -3.77 15.83 11.68
N ALA A 539 -3.38 15.77 12.95
CA ALA A 539 -2.12 16.36 13.42
C ALA A 539 -0.91 15.67 12.77
N GLU A 540 -0.99 14.36 12.61
CA GLU A 540 0.00 13.52 11.96
C GLU A 540 0.10 13.77 10.44
N ALA A 541 -1.01 14.14 9.78
CA ALA A 541 -1.00 14.46 8.34
C ALA A 541 -0.12 15.69 8.05
N LYS A 542 -0.22 16.73 8.88
CA LYS A 542 0.65 17.92 8.78
C LYS A 542 2.14 17.55 8.83
N ARG A 543 2.53 16.75 9.83
CA ARG A 543 3.92 16.30 9.97
C ARG A 543 4.35 15.42 8.79
N ALA A 544 3.46 14.56 8.30
CA ALA A 544 3.75 13.71 7.16
C ALA A 544 3.95 14.53 5.85
N ILE A 545 3.17 15.59 5.64
CA ILE A 545 3.34 16.52 4.52
C ILE A 545 4.70 17.23 4.60
N GLU A 546 5.10 17.69 5.79
CA GLU A 546 6.44 18.27 5.99
C GLU A 546 7.56 17.29 5.59
N VAL A 547 7.42 16.01 5.98
CA VAL A 547 8.37 14.95 5.61
C VAL A 547 8.34 14.66 4.10
N ALA A 548 7.16 14.65 3.48
CA ALA A 548 7.01 14.46 2.03
C ALA A 548 7.71 15.58 1.24
N HIS A 549 7.46 16.86 1.59
CA HIS A 549 8.14 17.99 0.98
C HIS A 549 9.67 17.95 1.20
N ALA A 550 10.13 17.60 2.41
CA ALA A 550 11.56 17.42 2.69
C ALA A 550 12.21 16.28 1.85
N ALA A 551 11.41 15.29 1.44
CA ALA A 551 11.80 14.20 0.56
C ALA A 551 11.66 14.53 -0.93
N GLY A 552 11.32 15.79 -1.27
CA GLY A 552 11.10 16.26 -2.65
C GLY A 552 9.84 15.70 -3.31
N ILE A 553 8.81 15.40 -2.52
CA ILE A 553 7.52 14.90 -2.99
C ILE A 553 6.50 16.03 -2.85
N GLU A 554 5.86 16.40 -3.95
CA GLU A 554 4.79 17.42 -3.96
C GLU A 554 3.46 16.80 -3.57
N VAL A 555 2.66 17.51 -2.76
CA VAL A 555 1.35 17.04 -2.28
C VAL A 555 0.25 17.89 -2.91
N HIS A 556 -0.72 17.25 -3.55
CA HIS A 556 -1.90 17.89 -4.14
C HIS A 556 -3.13 17.49 -3.35
N MET A 557 -3.81 18.47 -2.75
CA MET A 557 -5.12 18.25 -2.14
C MET A 557 -6.20 18.28 -3.21
N ILE A 558 -6.95 17.19 -3.33
CA ILE A 558 -8.10 17.06 -4.22
C ILE A 558 -9.37 16.98 -3.36
N THR A 559 -10.40 17.76 -3.70
CA THR A 559 -11.63 17.79 -2.89
C THR A 559 -12.85 18.29 -3.66
N GLY A 560 -14.03 17.81 -3.24
CA GLY A 560 -15.33 18.35 -3.65
C GLY A 560 -15.71 19.66 -2.96
N ASP A 561 -14.95 20.08 -1.93
CA ASP A 561 -15.23 21.30 -1.16
C ASP A 561 -15.09 22.57 -2.00
N HIS A 562 -15.56 23.68 -1.44
CA HIS A 562 -15.35 25.00 -2.03
C HIS A 562 -13.89 25.43 -1.90
N LEU A 563 -13.39 26.13 -2.92
CA LEU A 563 -12.00 26.56 -3.03
C LEU A 563 -11.50 27.30 -1.78
N VAL A 564 -12.31 28.18 -1.21
CA VAL A 564 -11.94 28.96 -0.02
C VAL A 564 -11.67 28.05 1.19
N THR A 565 -12.57 27.10 1.46
CA THR A 565 -12.43 26.15 2.56
C THR A 565 -11.26 25.20 2.34
N ALA A 566 -11.12 24.67 1.12
CA ALA A 566 -10.04 23.78 0.74
C ALA A 566 -8.67 24.47 0.91
N SER A 567 -8.54 25.70 0.44
CA SER A 567 -7.31 26.50 0.58
C SER A 567 -6.96 26.82 2.02
N ALA A 568 -7.95 27.06 2.88
CA ALA A 568 -7.70 27.30 4.31
C ALA A 568 -7.12 26.04 5.00
N ILE A 569 -7.71 24.87 4.73
CA ILE A 569 -7.23 23.59 5.28
C ILE A 569 -5.84 23.25 4.71
N ALA A 570 -5.63 23.46 3.41
CA ALA A 570 -4.35 23.24 2.76
C ALA A 570 -3.24 24.10 3.39
N ALA A 571 -3.51 25.39 3.64
CA ALA A 571 -2.57 26.29 4.30
C ALA A 571 -2.25 25.83 5.74
N GLU A 572 -3.24 25.34 6.49
CA GLU A 572 -3.03 24.81 7.85
C GLU A 572 -2.13 23.56 7.87
N LEU A 573 -2.30 22.69 6.87
CA LEU A 573 -1.53 21.47 6.64
C LEU A 573 -0.13 21.71 6.02
N GLY A 574 0.12 22.92 5.51
CA GLY A 574 1.39 23.28 4.87
C GLY A 574 1.48 22.90 3.38
N ILE A 575 0.35 22.68 2.71
CA ILE A 575 0.28 22.43 1.27
C ILE A 575 0.34 23.77 0.54
N GLY A 576 1.43 23.99 -0.21
CA GLY A 576 1.65 25.18 -1.03
C GLY A 576 1.16 25.01 -2.47
N GLY A 577 1.37 26.03 -3.31
CA GLY A 577 1.01 25.98 -4.74
C GLY A 577 -0.26 26.76 -5.09
N ALA A 578 -0.63 26.74 -6.37
CA ALA A 578 -1.82 27.41 -6.88
C ALA A 578 -3.09 26.63 -6.52
N ALA A 579 -4.18 27.35 -6.25
CA ALA A 579 -5.49 26.75 -6.03
C ALA A 579 -6.36 26.93 -7.29
N ALA A 580 -7.00 25.86 -7.75
CA ALA A 580 -7.88 25.88 -8.92
C ALA A 580 -9.17 25.10 -8.65
N THR A 581 -10.24 25.48 -9.36
CA THR A 581 -11.50 24.75 -9.36
C THR A 581 -11.60 23.80 -10.56
N GLY A 582 -12.54 22.85 -10.53
CA GLY A 582 -12.85 22.02 -11.69
C GLY A 582 -13.13 22.85 -12.96
N ALA A 583 -13.87 23.95 -12.85
CA ALA A 583 -14.15 24.84 -13.98
C ALA A 583 -12.89 25.53 -14.54
N ASP A 584 -11.91 25.81 -13.69
CA ASP A 584 -10.62 26.35 -14.14
C ASP A 584 -9.82 25.28 -14.90
N LEU A 585 -9.94 24.01 -14.54
CA LEU A 585 -9.31 22.89 -15.26
C LEU A 585 -9.99 22.60 -16.60
N ASP A 586 -11.30 22.78 -16.70
CA ASP A 586 -12.05 22.66 -17.96
C ASP A 586 -11.65 23.72 -18.98
N ALA A 587 -11.24 24.91 -18.51
CA ALA A 587 -10.79 25.99 -19.36
C ALA A 587 -9.37 25.79 -19.91
N LEU A 588 -8.58 24.87 -19.34
CA LEU A 588 -7.24 24.53 -19.79
C LEU A 588 -7.28 23.38 -20.79
N ASP A 589 -6.56 23.52 -21.90
CA ASP A 589 -6.28 22.37 -22.75
C ASP A 589 -5.26 21.42 -22.08
N ASP A 590 -5.06 20.24 -22.67
CA ASP A 590 -4.23 19.20 -22.05
C ASP A 590 -2.72 19.56 -22.01
N ASP A 591 -2.23 20.37 -22.96
CA ASP A 591 -0.83 20.82 -22.98
C ASP A 591 -0.59 21.94 -21.96
N GLU A 592 -1.53 22.88 -21.83
CA GLU A 592 -1.54 23.89 -20.78
C GLU A 592 -1.64 23.24 -19.40
N LEU A 593 -2.56 22.29 -19.22
CA LEU A 593 -2.71 21.54 -17.98
C LEU A 593 -1.42 20.79 -17.64
N ARG A 594 -0.79 20.13 -18.61
CA ARG A 594 0.52 19.48 -18.44
C ARG A 594 1.60 20.44 -17.94
N SER A 595 1.66 21.67 -18.45
CA SER A 595 2.65 22.65 -18.01
C SER A 595 2.42 23.20 -16.60
N ARG A 596 1.16 23.18 -16.12
CA ARG A 596 0.75 23.79 -14.83
C ARG A 596 0.48 22.76 -13.73
N ALA A 597 0.25 21.50 -14.08
CA ALA A 597 -0.20 20.45 -13.15
C ALA A 597 0.66 20.34 -11.89
N ALA A 598 1.99 20.36 -12.03
CA ALA A 598 2.92 20.27 -10.91
C ALA A 598 2.84 21.46 -9.93
N GLY A 599 2.34 22.62 -10.38
CA GLY A 599 2.26 23.84 -9.56
C GLY A 599 0.95 24.00 -8.79
N PHE A 600 -0.04 23.13 -8.98
CA PHE A 600 -1.30 23.18 -8.24
C PHE A 600 -1.14 22.53 -6.86
N GLY A 601 -1.51 23.23 -5.79
CA GLY A 601 -1.58 22.65 -4.45
C GLY A 601 -2.97 22.14 -4.09
N VAL A 602 -4.00 22.83 -4.59
CA VAL A 602 -5.40 22.61 -4.19
C VAL A 602 -6.27 22.56 -5.43
N LEU A 603 -7.01 21.46 -5.59
CA LEU A 603 -7.99 21.27 -6.64
C LEU A 603 -9.36 21.05 -6.00
N ALA A 604 -10.24 22.05 -6.12
CA ALA A 604 -11.52 22.10 -5.43
C ALA A 604 -12.70 21.94 -6.40
N ARG A 605 -13.84 21.42 -5.93
CA ARG A 605 -15.02 21.10 -6.76
C ARG A 605 -14.66 20.36 -8.05
N VAL A 606 -13.77 19.38 -7.94
CA VAL A 606 -13.34 18.57 -9.09
C VAL A 606 -14.28 17.39 -9.33
N ALA A 607 -14.50 17.09 -10.60
CA ALA A 607 -15.20 15.88 -11.04
C ALA A 607 -14.20 14.72 -11.24
N PRO A 608 -14.66 13.46 -11.29
CA PRO A 608 -13.80 12.30 -11.54
C PRO A 608 -12.87 12.47 -12.74
N GLU A 609 -13.38 13.03 -13.84
CA GLU A 609 -12.65 13.23 -15.10
C GLU A 609 -11.47 14.19 -14.90
N HIS A 610 -11.62 15.19 -14.02
CA HIS A 610 -10.54 16.12 -13.71
C HIS A 610 -9.41 15.44 -12.96
N LYS A 611 -9.73 14.50 -12.05
CA LYS A 611 -8.71 13.72 -11.33
C LYS A 611 -7.86 12.94 -12.32
N ILE A 612 -8.50 12.25 -13.26
CA ILE A 612 -7.83 11.49 -14.33
C ILE A 612 -6.98 12.41 -15.21
N ARG A 613 -7.50 13.56 -15.65
CA ARG A 613 -6.77 14.52 -16.50
C ARG A 613 -5.51 15.04 -15.80
N VAL A 614 -5.60 15.39 -14.52
CA VAL A 614 -4.44 15.88 -13.74
C VAL A 614 -3.39 14.78 -13.55
N VAL A 615 -3.81 13.55 -13.22
CA VAL A 615 -2.89 12.40 -13.11
C VAL A 615 -2.17 12.17 -14.44
N LYS A 616 -2.89 12.15 -15.57
CA LYS A 616 -2.30 12.00 -16.91
C LYS A 616 -1.34 13.14 -17.26
N ALA A 617 -1.68 14.37 -16.90
CA ALA A 617 -0.84 15.54 -17.13
C ALA A 617 0.50 15.45 -16.37
N LEU A 618 0.48 15.01 -15.11
CA LEU A 618 1.69 14.74 -14.32
C LEU A 618 2.50 13.57 -14.91
N GLN A 619 1.85 12.45 -15.21
CA GLN A 619 2.49 11.28 -15.82
C GLN A 619 3.16 11.61 -17.17
N ALA A 620 2.53 12.48 -17.98
CA ALA A 620 3.11 12.95 -19.23
C ALA A 620 4.42 13.75 -19.04
N ASN A 621 4.66 14.32 -17.85
CA ASN A 621 5.93 14.94 -17.49
C ASN A 621 6.98 13.93 -16.99
N GLY A 622 6.64 12.65 -16.93
CA GLY A 622 7.51 11.59 -16.41
C GLY A 622 7.50 11.48 -14.89
N GLU A 623 6.52 12.11 -14.25
CA GLU A 623 6.29 12.04 -12.80
C GLU A 623 5.64 10.72 -12.40
N VAL A 624 5.88 10.28 -11.17
CA VAL A 624 5.26 9.09 -10.57
C VAL A 624 4.21 9.55 -9.58
N VAL A 625 2.95 9.29 -9.90
CA VAL A 625 1.81 9.81 -9.16
C VAL A 625 1.21 8.71 -8.29
N ALA A 626 1.22 8.94 -6.98
CA ALA A 626 0.37 8.18 -6.06
C ALA A 626 -0.95 8.95 -5.89
N MET A 627 -2.08 8.28 -6.10
CA MET A 627 -3.39 8.87 -5.91
C MET A 627 -4.14 8.17 -4.78
N THR A 628 -4.78 8.94 -3.90
CA THR A 628 -5.70 8.41 -2.88
C THR A 628 -7.15 8.65 -3.25
N GLY A 629 -8.03 7.79 -2.77
CA GLY A 629 -9.47 7.92 -2.95
C GLY A 629 -10.23 6.94 -2.07
N ASP A 630 -11.48 7.29 -1.76
CA ASP A 630 -12.38 6.47 -0.94
C ASP A 630 -13.71 6.19 -1.64
N GLY A 631 -14.10 7.00 -2.63
CA GLY A 631 -15.34 6.85 -3.36
C GLY A 631 -15.26 6.03 -4.63
N VAL A 632 -16.42 5.57 -5.09
CA VAL A 632 -16.63 4.96 -6.43
C VAL A 632 -16.10 5.87 -7.54
N ASN A 633 -16.29 7.18 -7.35
CA ASN A 633 -15.86 8.24 -8.24
C ASN A 633 -14.33 8.32 -8.41
N ASP A 634 -13.57 7.74 -7.49
CA ASP A 634 -12.11 7.80 -7.50
C ASP A 634 -11.48 6.59 -8.17
N ALA A 635 -12.23 5.49 -8.30
CA ALA A 635 -11.74 4.23 -8.86
C ALA A 635 -11.05 4.38 -10.23
N PRO A 636 -11.60 5.11 -11.23
CA PRO A 636 -10.91 5.29 -12.51
C PRO A 636 -9.58 6.04 -12.39
N ALA A 637 -9.49 6.97 -11.45
CA ALA A 637 -8.30 7.78 -11.26
C ALA A 637 -7.24 7.04 -10.41
N LEU A 638 -7.69 6.19 -9.47
CA LEU A 638 -6.85 5.21 -8.76
C LEU A 638 -6.22 4.20 -9.71
N GLU A 639 -6.97 3.68 -10.68
CA GLU A 639 -6.46 2.75 -11.70
C GLU A 639 -5.52 3.43 -12.70
N GLN A 640 -5.75 4.72 -13.02
CA GLN A 640 -4.88 5.50 -13.90
C GLN A 640 -3.55 5.88 -13.23
N ALA A 641 -3.52 6.05 -11.91
CA ALA A 641 -2.31 6.43 -11.17
C ALA A 641 -1.23 5.34 -11.25
N ASP A 642 0.03 5.73 -11.06
CA ASP A 642 1.12 4.74 -10.97
C ASP A 642 0.98 3.88 -9.71
N ILE A 643 0.32 4.42 -8.70
CA ILE A 643 -0.06 3.76 -7.45
C ILE A 643 -1.42 4.28 -7.00
N GLY A 644 -2.45 3.45 -7.13
CA GLY A 644 -3.75 3.71 -6.52
C GLY A 644 -3.74 3.33 -5.02
N VAL A 645 -4.21 4.23 -4.15
CA VAL A 645 -4.29 4.03 -2.71
C VAL A 645 -5.73 4.20 -2.22
N ALA A 646 -6.34 3.12 -1.74
CA ALA A 646 -7.70 3.17 -1.17
C ALA A 646 -7.68 3.29 0.35
N MET A 647 -8.69 3.96 0.88
CA MET A 647 -9.00 3.94 2.31
C MET A 647 -9.56 2.57 2.71
N GLY A 648 -9.13 2.02 3.84
CA GLY A 648 -9.55 0.73 4.36
C GLY A 648 -10.86 0.81 5.14
N ILE A 649 -11.07 1.89 5.89
CA ILE A 649 -12.27 2.08 6.73
C ILE A 649 -13.36 2.80 5.94
N THR A 650 -13.08 4.00 5.41
CA THR A 650 -14.06 4.80 4.65
C THR A 650 -14.15 4.43 3.18
N GLY A 651 -13.18 3.69 2.65
CA GLY A 651 -13.14 3.34 1.24
C GLY A 651 -14.24 2.35 0.87
N THR A 652 -14.97 2.72 -0.17
CA THR A 652 -15.88 1.84 -0.91
C THR A 652 -15.13 0.63 -1.44
N ASP A 653 -15.82 -0.52 -1.53
CA ASP A 653 -15.22 -1.74 -2.08
C ASP A 653 -14.72 -1.53 -3.52
N VAL A 654 -15.37 -0.63 -4.27
CA VAL A 654 -14.94 -0.19 -5.59
C VAL A 654 -13.55 0.44 -5.55
N SER A 655 -13.35 1.42 -4.67
CA SER A 655 -12.07 2.12 -4.54
C SER A 655 -10.96 1.16 -4.11
N LYS A 656 -11.26 0.25 -3.15
CA LYS A 656 -10.35 -0.81 -2.69
C LYS A 656 -10.00 -1.79 -3.80
N SER A 657 -10.94 -2.13 -4.67
CA SER A 657 -10.74 -3.02 -5.81
C SER A 657 -9.86 -2.39 -6.90
N ALA A 658 -10.05 -1.10 -7.18
CA ALA A 658 -9.25 -0.36 -8.16
C ALA A 658 -7.82 -0.06 -7.68
N ALA A 659 -7.60 0.09 -6.37
CA ALA A 659 -6.30 0.46 -5.81
C ALA A 659 -5.24 -0.66 -5.86
N ASP A 660 -3.97 -0.27 -5.86
CA ASP A 660 -2.81 -1.16 -5.69
C ASP A 660 -2.43 -1.37 -4.21
N MET A 661 -2.82 -0.43 -3.35
CA MET A 661 -2.55 -0.42 -1.91
C MET A 661 -3.79 0.02 -1.13
N ILE A 662 -4.02 -0.57 0.05
CA ILE A 662 -5.12 -0.23 0.97
C ILE A 662 -4.51 0.23 2.30
N LEU A 663 -4.98 1.36 2.82
CA LEU A 663 -4.58 1.88 4.14
C LEU A 663 -5.57 1.39 5.20
N THR A 664 -5.15 0.55 6.14
CA THR A 664 -6.06 0.00 7.16
C THR A 664 -6.52 1.04 8.19
N ASP A 665 -5.89 2.21 8.23
CA ASP A 665 -6.10 3.28 9.20
C ASP A 665 -6.56 4.61 8.58
N ASP A 666 -6.76 4.63 7.26
CA ASP A 666 -7.12 5.79 6.45
C ASP A 666 -6.19 7.00 6.62
N ASN A 667 -4.93 6.78 6.97
CA ASN A 667 -4.03 7.85 7.38
C ASN A 667 -3.03 8.23 6.28
N PHE A 668 -3.00 9.51 5.91
CA PHE A 668 -1.98 10.05 5.01
C PHE A 668 -0.54 9.76 5.49
N ALA A 669 -0.29 9.76 6.80
CA ALA A 669 1.03 9.46 7.35
C ALA A 669 1.52 8.06 6.97
N THR A 670 0.61 7.11 6.80
CA THR A 670 0.91 5.74 6.39
C THR A 670 1.42 5.67 4.95
N ILE A 671 0.94 6.54 4.06
CA ILE A 671 1.45 6.66 2.69
C ILE A 671 2.92 7.11 2.72
N VAL A 672 3.24 8.13 3.50
CA VAL A 672 4.61 8.67 3.60
C VAL A 672 5.55 7.63 4.22
N ALA A 673 5.10 6.90 5.25
CA ALA A 673 5.84 5.77 5.82
C ALA A 673 6.04 4.63 4.81
N ALA A 674 5.05 4.39 3.96
CA ALA A 674 5.13 3.37 2.92
C ALA A 674 6.11 3.78 1.80
N VAL A 675 6.17 5.06 1.43
CA VAL A 675 7.21 5.62 0.53
C VAL A 675 8.61 5.43 1.10
N GLU A 676 8.82 5.72 2.40
CA GLU A 676 10.10 5.48 3.08
C GLU A 676 10.52 4.00 2.98
N GLU A 677 9.60 3.09 3.26
CA GLU A 677 9.84 1.65 3.21
C GLU A 677 10.09 1.17 1.77
N GLY A 678 9.33 1.67 0.79
CA GLY A 678 9.55 1.39 -0.64
C GLY A 678 10.93 1.83 -1.13
N ARG A 679 11.39 3.02 -0.70
CA ARG A 679 12.77 3.49 -0.93
C ARG A 679 13.80 2.56 -0.29
N GLY A 680 13.55 2.09 0.94
CA GLY A 680 14.41 1.13 1.66
C GLY A 680 14.52 -0.22 0.96
N ILE A 681 13.39 -0.79 0.51
CA ILE A 681 13.32 -2.07 -0.21
C ILE A 681 14.12 -1.99 -1.52
N TYR A 682 13.93 -0.92 -2.31
CA TYR A 682 14.72 -0.71 -3.52
C TYR A 682 16.22 -0.58 -3.22
N ALA A 683 16.59 0.17 -2.18
CA ALA A 683 17.98 0.31 -1.76
C ALA A 683 18.59 -1.06 -1.39
N ASN A 684 17.88 -1.90 -0.65
CA ASN A 684 18.33 -3.24 -0.29
C ASN A 684 18.51 -4.13 -1.52
N ILE A 685 17.62 -4.02 -2.50
CA ILE A 685 17.74 -4.72 -3.78
C ILE A 685 19.04 -4.31 -4.49
N VAL A 686 19.31 -3.00 -4.56
CA VAL A 686 20.55 -2.49 -5.15
C VAL A 686 21.80 -2.94 -4.37
N LYS A 687 21.76 -2.97 -3.03
CA LYS A 687 22.89 -3.42 -2.19
C LYS A 687 23.30 -4.85 -2.54
N PHE A 688 22.35 -5.78 -2.58
CA PHE A 688 22.68 -7.18 -2.86
C PHE A 688 23.05 -7.40 -4.35
N VAL A 689 22.40 -6.69 -5.29
CA VAL A 689 22.79 -6.75 -6.71
C VAL A 689 24.24 -6.31 -6.88
N LYS A 690 24.66 -5.22 -6.22
CA LYS A 690 26.05 -4.74 -6.24
C LYS A 690 27.00 -5.78 -5.64
N PHE A 691 26.61 -6.40 -4.54
CA PHE A 691 27.39 -7.46 -3.89
C PHE A 691 27.64 -8.62 -4.86
N GLN A 692 26.59 -9.22 -5.40
CA GLN A 692 26.66 -10.36 -6.32
C GLN A 692 27.46 -10.05 -7.59
N LEU A 693 27.23 -8.87 -8.18
CA LEU A 693 27.95 -8.46 -9.38
C LEU A 693 29.44 -8.23 -9.14
N THR A 694 29.80 -7.72 -7.96
CA THR A 694 31.21 -7.54 -7.60
C THR A 694 31.90 -8.90 -7.47
N THR A 695 31.21 -9.89 -6.89
CA THR A 695 31.68 -11.29 -6.82
C THR A 695 31.86 -11.91 -8.20
N ALA A 696 30.82 -11.87 -9.03
CA ALA A 696 30.86 -12.44 -10.39
C ALA A 696 31.96 -11.78 -11.25
N TRP A 697 32.09 -10.46 -11.16
CA TRP A 697 33.14 -9.72 -11.87
C TRP A 697 34.54 -10.06 -11.35
N GLY A 698 34.70 -10.22 -10.04
CA GLY A 698 35.94 -10.71 -9.43
C GLY A 698 36.35 -12.08 -9.98
N PHE A 699 35.42 -13.04 -10.04
CA PHE A 699 35.69 -14.35 -10.63
C PHE A 699 36.12 -14.26 -12.09
N VAL A 700 35.38 -13.52 -12.92
CA VAL A 700 35.72 -13.30 -14.34
C VAL A 700 37.16 -12.83 -14.50
N LEU A 701 37.53 -11.79 -13.76
CA LEU A 701 38.86 -11.19 -13.86
C LEU A 701 39.95 -12.12 -13.32
N ILE A 702 39.70 -12.84 -12.21
CA ILE A 702 40.66 -13.80 -11.65
C ILE A 702 40.96 -14.90 -12.66
N PHE A 703 39.93 -15.51 -13.26
CA PHE A 703 40.12 -16.53 -14.29
C PHE A 703 40.78 -15.98 -15.55
N LEU A 704 40.39 -14.78 -16.00
CA LEU A 704 41.01 -14.16 -17.16
C LEU A 704 42.51 -13.88 -16.92
N VAL A 705 42.88 -13.34 -15.75
CA VAL A 705 44.27 -13.00 -15.41
C VAL A 705 45.10 -14.26 -15.15
N ALA A 706 44.59 -15.23 -14.38
CA ALA A 706 45.26 -16.52 -14.18
C ALA A 706 45.43 -17.25 -15.52
N GLY A 707 44.37 -17.24 -16.34
CA GLY A 707 44.33 -17.72 -17.71
C GLY A 707 45.15 -16.89 -18.69
N ALA A 708 45.62 -15.68 -18.38
CA ALA A 708 46.54 -14.87 -19.22
C ALA A 708 48.00 -14.99 -18.78
N LEU A 709 48.25 -15.27 -17.50
CA LEU A 709 49.59 -15.40 -16.91
C LEU A 709 50.04 -16.86 -16.73
N GLY A 710 49.15 -17.83 -16.96
CA GLY A 710 49.45 -19.26 -16.77
C GLY A 710 49.54 -19.67 -15.29
N LEU A 711 48.92 -18.91 -14.39
CA LEU A 711 48.92 -19.20 -12.95
C LEU A 711 47.94 -20.33 -12.64
N ALA A 712 48.34 -21.29 -11.82
CA ALA A 712 47.52 -22.43 -11.41
C ALA A 712 46.83 -23.14 -12.60
N GLY A 713 47.53 -23.31 -13.72
CA GLY A 713 46.96 -23.94 -14.91
C GLY A 713 45.81 -23.17 -15.57
N GLY A 714 45.60 -21.89 -15.23
CA GLY A 714 44.49 -21.07 -15.76
C GLY A 714 43.16 -21.26 -15.05
N ALA A 715 43.06 -22.20 -14.10
CA ALA A 715 41.86 -22.47 -13.31
C ALA A 715 42.20 -22.37 -11.81
N PRO A 716 42.25 -21.15 -11.24
CA PRO A 716 42.72 -20.93 -9.88
C PRO A 716 41.77 -21.49 -8.81
N PHE A 717 40.51 -21.70 -9.15
CA PHE A 717 39.48 -22.26 -8.26
C PHE A 717 38.77 -23.44 -8.91
N THR A 718 38.42 -24.42 -8.09
CA THR A 718 37.60 -25.54 -8.52
C THR A 718 36.12 -25.14 -8.62
N ALA A 719 35.34 -25.89 -9.39
CA ALA A 719 33.89 -25.69 -9.46
C ALA A 719 33.23 -25.71 -8.08
N LEU A 720 33.74 -26.53 -7.15
CA LEU A 720 33.22 -26.68 -5.80
C LEU A 720 33.52 -25.48 -4.91
N GLN A 721 34.73 -24.91 -5.01
CA GLN A 721 35.11 -23.68 -4.32
C GLN A 721 34.29 -22.49 -4.81
N ILE A 722 34.03 -22.39 -6.12
CA ILE A 722 33.16 -21.36 -6.69
C ILE A 722 31.73 -21.49 -6.16
N LEU A 723 31.22 -22.72 -6.13
CA LEU A 723 29.86 -23.00 -5.72
C LEU A 723 29.66 -22.77 -4.21
N TRP A 724 30.68 -23.07 -3.40
CA TRP A 724 30.75 -22.67 -2.00
C TRP A 724 30.59 -21.16 -1.84
N VAL A 725 31.30 -20.38 -2.66
CA VAL A 725 31.18 -18.92 -2.64
C VAL A 725 29.77 -18.48 -3.02
N ASN A 726 29.24 -18.96 -4.14
CA ASN A 726 27.94 -18.49 -4.65
C ASN A 726 26.74 -18.91 -3.77
N ILE A 727 26.80 -20.06 -3.08
CA ILE A 727 25.66 -20.57 -2.30
C ILE A 727 25.82 -20.28 -0.81
N ILE A 728 26.95 -20.68 -0.22
CA ILE A 728 27.14 -20.62 1.24
C ILE A 728 27.65 -19.26 1.68
N MET A 729 28.61 -18.69 0.94
CA MET A 729 29.17 -17.39 1.28
C MET A 729 28.24 -16.25 0.84
N ASP A 730 27.71 -16.27 -0.39
CA ASP A 730 26.88 -15.19 -0.91
C ASP A 730 25.42 -15.28 -0.43
N GLY A 731 24.82 -16.48 -0.42
CA GLY A 731 23.38 -16.69 -0.23
C GLY A 731 22.83 -16.11 1.09
N PRO A 732 23.25 -16.59 2.27
CA PRO A 732 22.76 -16.09 3.55
C PRO A 732 23.03 -14.60 3.77
N PRO A 733 24.24 -14.05 3.49
CA PRO A 733 24.47 -12.61 3.52
C PRO A 733 23.60 -11.80 2.56
N ALA A 734 23.34 -12.28 1.34
CA ALA A 734 22.45 -11.60 0.40
C ALA A 734 21.01 -11.53 0.92
N LEU A 735 20.50 -12.60 1.54
CA LEU A 735 19.21 -12.59 2.24
C LEU A 735 19.20 -11.59 3.40
N ALA A 736 20.30 -11.52 4.16
CA ALA A 736 20.46 -10.57 5.26
C ALA A 736 20.51 -9.11 4.79
N LEU A 737 21.07 -8.84 3.59
CA LEU A 737 21.02 -7.53 2.93
C LEU A 737 19.60 -7.17 2.48
N GLY A 738 18.80 -8.15 2.05
CA GLY A 738 17.39 -7.94 1.67
C GLY A 738 16.55 -7.37 2.81
N VAL A 739 16.86 -7.73 4.05
CA VAL A 739 16.16 -7.27 5.27
C VAL A 739 16.90 -6.17 6.03
N ASP A 740 17.91 -5.54 5.44
CA ASP A 740 18.65 -4.43 6.06
C ASP A 740 17.70 -3.25 6.37
N PRO A 741 17.85 -2.55 7.50
CA PRO A 741 16.97 -1.43 7.82
C PRO A 741 17.17 -0.27 6.83
N THR A 742 16.12 0.53 6.64
CA THR A 742 16.13 1.71 5.78
C THR A 742 17.21 2.70 6.24
N GLU A 743 18.00 3.24 5.30
CA GLU A 743 19.08 4.17 5.61
C GLU A 743 18.52 5.46 6.24
N PRO A 744 19.09 5.96 7.35
CA PRO A 744 18.70 7.25 7.89
C PRO A 744 18.92 8.39 6.88
N GLY A 745 17.93 9.29 6.79
CA GLY A 745 17.94 10.37 5.80
C GLY A 745 17.47 9.94 4.39
N THR A 746 16.85 8.76 4.24
CA THR A 746 16.19 8.34 3.00
C THR A 746 15.09 9.32 2.59
N MET A 747 14.36 9.88 3.56
CA MET A 747 13.34 10.93 3.37
C MET A 747 13.93 12.35 3.32
N SER A 748 15.25 12.50 3.18
CA SER A 748 15.92 13.80 2.98
C SER A 748 16.57 13.93 1.61
N ARG A 749 16.28 12.98 0.71
CA ARG A 749 16.77 12.94 -0.67
C ARG A 749 15.56 13.05 -1.61
N PRO A 750 15.72 13.69 -2.78
CA PRO A 750 14.65 13.73 -3.78
C PRO A 750 14.31 12.32 -4.29
N PRO A 751 13.11 12.12 -4.87
CA PRO A 751 12.73 10.86 -5.47
C PRO A 751 13.69 10.46 -6.59
N ARG A 752 13.85 9.14 -6.79
CA ARG A 752 14.64 8.62 -7.91
C ARG A 752 13.86 8.79 -9.22
N PRO A 753 14.51 9.08 -10.35
CA PRO A 753 13.85 9.03 -11.65
C PRO A 753 13.31 7.62 -11.94
N ALA A 754 12.05 7.51 -12.39
CA ALA A 754 11.39 6.21 -12.65
C ALA A 754 12.17 5.32 -13.64
N HIS A 755 12.83 5.94 -14.61
CA HIS A 755 13.61 5.27 -15.65
C HIS A 755 15.11 5.14 -15.32
N GLU A 756 15.53 5.42 -14.07
CA GLU A 756 16.90 5.17 -13.65
C GLU A 756 17.24 3.68 -13.79
N ARG A 757 18.39 3.38 -14.41
CA ARG A 757 18.90 2.01 -14.51
C ARG A 757 19.28 1.51 -13.13
N LEU A 758 18.99 0.23 -12.85
CA LEU A 758 19.39 -0.43 -11.59
C LEU A 758 20.89 -0.23 -11.31
N LEU A 759 21.71 -0.39 -12.35
CA LEU A 759 23.14 -0.08 -12.34
C LEU A 759 23.40 1.27 -13.02
N SER A 760 23.48 2.32 -12.22
CA SER A 760 23.97 3.61 -12.70
C SER A 760 25.45 3.51 -13.11
N ARG A 761 25.93 4.45 -13.94
CA ARG A 761 27.34 4.48 -14.36
C ARG A 761 28.29 4.54 -13.17
N ASP A 762 27.89 5.20 -12.09
CA ASP A 762 28.69 5.34 -10.86
C ASP A 762 28.75 4.03 -10.09
N ARG A 763 27.60 3.33 -9.95
CA ARG A 763 27.55 1.99 -9.35
C ARG A 763 28.40 1.01 -10.14
N LEU A 764 28.30 1.04 -11.48
CA LEU A 764 29.09 0.17 -12.34
C LEU A 764 30.60 0.42 -12.19
N ARG A 765 31.04 1.69 -12.24
CA ARG A 765 32.46 2.03 -12.03
C ARG A 765 32.98 1.51 -10.69
N ARG A 766 32.17 1.61 -9.64
CA ARG A 766 32.54 1.12 -8.30
C ARG A 766 32.60 -0.40 -8.23
N ILE A 767 31.62 -1.12 -8.79
CA ILE A 767 31.63 -2.59 -8.89
C ILE A 767 32.90 -3.06 -9.63
N LEU A 768 33.17 -2.47 -10.79
CA LEU A 768 34.34 -2.82 -11.61
C LEU A 768 35.64 -2.55 -10.86
N GLY A 769 35.75 -1.40 -10.18
CA GLY A 769 36.93 -1.03 -9.39
C GLY A 769 37.19 -1.97 -8.21
N LEU A 770 36.15 -2.33 -7.45
CA LEU A 770 36.29 -3.27 -6.33
C LEU A 770 36.65 -4.68 -6.81
N GLY A 771 36.07 -5.15 -7.92
CA GLY A 771 36.46 -6.43 -8.51
C GLY A 771 37.92 -6.45 -8.98
N ILE A 772 38.47 -5.33 -9.47
CA ILE A 772 39.91 -5.22 -9.79
C ILE A 772 40.77 -5.37 -8.53
N VAL A 773 40.40 -4.72 -7.42
CA VAL A 773 41.13 -4.85 -6.14
C VAL A 773 41.12 -6.30 -5.65
N MET A 774 39.95 -6.94 -5.66
CA MET A 774 39.80 -8.34 -5.28
C MET A 774 40.65 -9.26 -6.18
N THR A 775 40.65 -9.01 -7.49
CA THR A 775 41.45 -9.76 -8.45
C THR A 775 42.93 -9.58 -8.19
N ALA A 776 43.40 -8.33 -8.08
CA ALA A 776 44.81 -8.02 -7.87
C ALA A 776 45.33 -8.66 -6.58
N GLY A 777 44.58 -8.56 -5.48
CA GLY A 777 44.95 -9.19 -4.22
C GLY A 777 44.95 -10.71 -4.28
N THR A 778 43.93 -11.32 -4.89
CA THR A 778 43.82 -12.78 -5.02
C THR A 778 44.92 -13.36 -5.91
N VAL A 779 45.19 -12.73 -7.06
CA VAL A 779 46.25 -13.14 -7.99
C VAL A 779 47.63 -12.92 -7.38
N ALA A 780 47.84 -11.82 -6.63
CA ALA A 780 49.08 -11.59 -5.91
C ALA A 780 49.34 -12.68 -4.87
N VAL A 781 48.33 -13.04 -4.07
CA VAL A 781 48.44 -14.16 -3.13
C VAL A 781 48.74 -15.46 -3.88
N LEU A 782 48.01 -15.76 -4.96
CA LEU A 782 48.22 -16.97 -5.74
C LEU A 782 49.65 -17.08 -6.30
N HIS A 783 50.23 -15.97 -6.76
CA HIS A 783 51.56 -15.96 -7.36
C HIS A 783 52.70 -15.94 -6.33
N TYR A 784 52.57 -15.15 -5.26
CA TYR A 784 53.65 -14.90 -4.30
C TYR A 784 53.59 -15.76 -3.04
N ALA A 785 52.47 -16.44 -2.74
CA ALA A 785 52.36 -17.29 -1.56
C ALA A 785 53.49 -18.33 -1.40
N PRO A 786 53.93 -19.04 -2.46
CA PRO A 786 55.05 -19.99 -2.35
C PRO A 786 56.38 -19.32 -1.96
N GLN A 787 56.55 -18.03 -2.29
CA GLN A 787 57.76 -17.27 -1.95
C GLN A 787 57.70 -16.74 -0.51
N TRP A 788 56.52 -16.31 -0.06
CA TRP A 788 56.32 -15.81 1.31
C TRP A 788 56.30 -16.92 2.36
N PHE A 789 55.87 -18.13 1.98
CA PHE A 789 55.85 -19.31 2.85
C PHE A 789 56.54 -20.51 2.20
N PRO A 790 57.89 -20.51 2.13
CA PRO A 790 58.64 -21.58 1.47
C PRO A 790 58.38 -22.97 2.08
N GLU A 791 58.11 -23.03 3.38
CA GLU A 791 57.83 -24.27 4.12
C GLU A 791 56.53 -24.96 3.66
N SER A 792 55.56 -24.18 3.13
CA SER A 792 54.30 -24.69 2.60
C SER A 792 54.29 -24.83 1.08
N ALA A 793 55.35 -24.38 0.39
CA ALA A 793 55.44 -24.39 -1.07
C ALA A 793 55.52 -25.80 -1.69
N GLY A 794 55.82 -26.82 -0.88
CA GLY A 794 55.82 -28.22 -1.32
C GLY A 794 54.42 -28.82 -1.53
N ASP A 795 53.37 -28.18 -1.01
CA ASP A 795 51.99 -28.60 -1.20
C ASP A 795 51.38 -27.91 -2.43
N PRO A 796 50.97 -28.65 -3.48
CA PRO A 796 50.40 -28.08 -4.69
C PRO A 796 49.06 -27.34 -4.47
N LEU A 797 48.33 -27.65 -3.39
CA LEU A 797 47.05 -27.03 -3.06
C LEU A 797 47.20 -25.77 -2.19
N PHE A 798 48.40 -25.49 -1.66
CA PHE A 798 48.60 -24.41 -0.70
C PHE A 798 48.25 -23.04 -1.29
N ALA A 799 48.81 -22.69 -2.46
CA ALA A 799 48.62 -21.37 -3.06
C ALA A 799 47.16 -21.12 -3.48
N THR A 800 46.48 -22.14 -4.02
CA THR A 800 45.06 -22.06 -4.40
C THR A 800 44.16 -21.98 -3.18
N THR A 801 44.45 -22.74 -2.10
CA THR A 801 43.71 -22.66 -0.84
C THR A 801 43.82 -21.28 -0.19
N LEU A 802 45.02 -20.70 -0.17
CA LEU A 802 45.23 -19.38 0.40
C LEU A 802 44.57 -18.27 -0.44
N ALA A 803 44.63 -18.37 -1.77
CA ALA A 803 43.92 -17.47 -2.67
C ALA A 803 42.40 -17.58 -2.52
N PHE A 804 41.85 -18.79 -2.42
CA PHE A 804 40.44 -19.07 -2.19
C PHE A 804 39.96 -18.45 -0.87
N THR A 805 40.70 -18.68 0.21
CA THR A 805 40.38 -18.12 1.53
C THR A 805 40.48 -16.58 1.52
N THR A 806 41.46 -16.02 0.81
CA THR A 806 41.58 -14.57 0.62
C THR A 806 40.37 -13.99 -0.12
N PHE A 807 39.91 -14.68 -1.17
CA PHE A 807 38.71 -14.27 -1.92
C PHE A 807 37.45 -14.31 -1.05
N VAL A 808 37.30 -15.31 -0.18
CA VAL A 808 36.20 -15.36 0.80
C VAL A 808 36.24 -14.15 1.75
N PHE A 809 37.42 -13.80 2.28
CA PHE A 809 37.52 -12.60 3.14
C PHE A 809 37.27 -11.30 2.39
N PHE A 810 37.69 -11.19 1.13
CA PHE A 810 37.31 -10.07 0.29
C PHE A 810 35.80 -9.87 0.27
N GLN A 811 35.03 -10.95 0.19
CA GLN A 811 33.57 -10.86 0.19
C GLN A 811 32.98 -10.53 1.56
N VAL A 812 33.52 -11.09 2.64
CA VAL A 812 33.17 -10.70 4.03
C VAL A 812 33.28 -9.18 4.22
N PHE A 813 34.38 -8.58 3.76
CA PHE A 813 34.60 -7.14 3.87
C PHE A 813 33.78 -6.33 2.84
N ASN A 814 33.61 -6.85 1.63
CA ASN A 814 32.78 -6.22 0.60
C ASN A 814 31.31 -6.15 1.00
N LEU A 815 30.80 -7.16 1.73
CA LEU A 815 29.46 -7.15 2.30
C LEU A 815 29.23 -5.90 3.16
N LEU A 816 30.21 -5.53 3.99
CA LEU A 816 30.13 -4.33 4.81
C LEU A 816 30.16 -3.04 3.96
N ASN A 817 30.94 -3.04 2.87
CA ASN A 817 31.05 -1.90 1.97
C ASN A 817 29.77 -1.58 1.20
N VAL A 818 29.07 -2.60 0.72
CA VAL A 818 27.90 -2.42 -0.14
C VAL A 818 26.69 -1.88 0.60
N ARG A 819 26.64 -2.01 1.94
CA ARG A 819 25.52 -1.60 2.81
C ARG A 819 25.16 -0.13 2.71
N SER A 820 26.09 0.70 2.28
CA SER A 820 25.85 2.12 2.12
C SER A 820 26.62 2.68 0.93
N GLU A 821 25.98 3.56 0.16
CA GLU A 821 26.63 4.19 -0.98
C GLU A 821 27.69 5.21 -0.55
N LEU A 822 27.44 5.98 0.50
CA LEU A 822 28.28 7.11 0.93
C LEU A 822 28.63 7.11 2.42
N GLY A 823 27.78 6.56 3.28
CA GLY A 823 28.05 6.39 4.71
C GLY A 823 29.19 5.42 4.98
N SER A 824 29.90 5.68 6.09
CA SER A 824 31.07 4.91 6.52
C SER A 824 30.69 3.58 7.15
N VAL A 825 31.52 2.56 6.97
CA VAL A 825 31.39 1.29 7.67
C VAL A 825 31.63 1.45 9.18
N PHE A 826 32.41 2.45 9.60
CA PHE A 826 32.69 2.74 11.02
C PHE A 826 31.58 3.57 11.67
N SER A 827 30.34 3.09 11.59
CA SER A 827 29.17 3.73 12.20
C SER A 827 28.38 2.71 13.04
N LEU A 828 27.67 3.21 14.06
CA LEU A 828 26.78 2.37 14.88
C LEU A 828 25.68 1.69 14.04
N GLN A 829 25.32 2.27 12.89
CA GLN A 829 24.35 1.70 11.95
C GLN A 829 24.84 0.39 11.32
N THR A 830 26.16 0.20 11.24
CA THR A 830 26.74 -1.07 10.78
C THR A 830 26.44 -2.22 11.75
N LEU A 831 26.16 -1.93 13.02
CA LEU A 831 25.81 -2.96 14.00
C LEU A 831 24.30 -3.23 14.11
N ALA A 832 23.45 -2.42 13.45
CA ALA A 832 22.00 -2.51 13.61
C ALA A 832 21.37 -3.78 13.03
N ASN A 833 21.96 -4.36 11.98
CA ASN A 833 21.45 -5.58 11.35
C ASN A 833 22.13 -6.82 11.92
N HIS A 834 21.51 -7.44 12.93
CA HIS A 834 22.02 -8.65 13.58
C HIS A 834 22.13 -9.83 12.61
N SER A 835 21.24 -9.94 11.62
CA SER A 835 21.23 -11.04 10.66
C SER A 835 22.51 -11.09 9.81
N ILE A 836 23.06 -9.92 9.43
CA ILE A 836 24.33 -9.83 8.69
C ILE A 836 25.48 -10.38 9.53
N TRP A 837 25.56 -10.02 10.81
CA TRP A 837 26.63 -10.49 11.69
C TRP A 837 26.54 -11.98 11.97
N ILE A 838 25.33 -12.51 12.17
CA ILE A 838 25.11 -13.96 12.29
C ILE A 838 25.56 -14.65 11.01
N ALA A 839 25.16 -14.16 9.84
CA ALA A 839 25.57 -14.73 8.55
C ALA A 839 27.09 -14.70 8.37
N LEU A 840 27.75 -13.57 8.68
CA LEU A 840 29.21 -13.44 8.60
C LEU A 840 29.95 -14.40 9.53
N VAL A 841 29.52 -14.52 10.78
CA VAL A 841 30.13 -15.44 11.74
C VAL A 841 29.99 -16.89 11.26
N VAL A 842 28.78 -17.27 10.80
CA VAL A 842 28.52 -18.60 10.26
C VAL A 842 29.41 -18.87 9.05
N VAL A 843 29.51 -17.93 8.11
CA VAL A 843 30.37 -18.05 6.92
C VAL A 843 31.84 -18.22 7.29
N VAL A 844 32.36 -17.43 8.24
CA VAL A 844 33.76 -17.53 8.66
C VAL A 844 34.03 -18.87 9.36
N VAL A 845 33.13 -19.31 10.25
CA VAL A 845 33.26 -20.61 10.93
C VAL A 845 33.24 -21.74 9.90
N LEU A 846 32.30 -21.71 8.96
CA LEU A 846 32.19 -22.68 7.89
C LEU A 846 33.43 -22.69 6.99
N GLN A 847 33.99 -21.52 6.67
CA GLN A 847 35.25 -21.42 5.90
C GLN A 847 36.42 -22.04 6.66
N VAL A 848 36.51 -21.82 7.97
CA VAL A 848 37.53 -22.47 8.81
C VAL A 848 37.33 -23.98 8.81
N CYS A 849 36.09 -24.48 8.91
CA CYS A 849 35.81 -25.91 8.81
C CYS A 849 36.26 -26.49 7.47
N VAL A 850 35.94 -25.84 6.34
CA VAL A 850 36.34 -26.29 4.99
C VAL A 850 37.85 -26.37 4.82
N VAL A 851 38.60 -25.45 5.42
CA VAL A 851 40.06 -25.37 5.24
C VAL A 851 40.83 -26.20 6.28
N GLN A 852 40.31 -26.40 7.49
CA GLN A 852 41.04 -27.09 8.57
C GLN A 852 40.59 -28.53 8.83
N THR A 853 39.44 -28.96 8.31
CA THR A 853 38.91 -30.31 8.57
C THR A 853 39.31 -31.27 7.47
N THR A 854 39.99 -32.36 7.80
CA THR A 854 40.56 -33.33 6.85
C THR A 854 39.52 -33.94 5.90
N PHE A 855 38.31 -34.19 6.39
CA PHE A 855 37.21 -34.69 5.55
C PHE A 855 36.75 -33.68 4.50
N LEU A 856 36.68 -32.39 4.86
CA LEU A 856 36.24 -31.33 3.95
C LEU A 856 37.36 -30.91 2.98
N GLN A 857 38.62 -31.03 3.41
CA GLN A 857 39.79 -30.76 2.59
C GLN A 857 39.82 -31.58 1.30
N GLY A 858 39.55 -32.89 1.40
CA GLY A 858 39.46 -33.76 0.23
C GLY A 858 38.29 -33.45 -0.70
N PHE A 859 37.25 -32.78 -0.21
CA PHE A 859 36.07 -32.42 -1.01
C PHE A 859 36.23 -31.10 -1.75
N PHE A 860 36.93 -30.13 -1.14
CA PHE A 860 37.10 -28.79 -1.68
C PHE A 860 38.49 -28.54 -2.28
N ASP A 861 39.34 -29.56 -2.36
CA ASP A 861 40.75 -29.46 -2.74
C ASP A 861 41.49 -28.36 -1.97
N THR A 862 41.41 -28.43 -0.63
CA THR A 862 42.05 -27.47 0.28
C THR A 862 43.09 -28.13 1.17
N THR A 863 44.01 -27.33 1.70
CA THR A 863 45.02 -27.75 2.68
C THR A 863 44.98 -26.88 3.95
N ALA A 864 45.52 -27.39 5.05
CA ALA A 864 45.52 -26.69 6.32
C ALA A 864 46.37 -25.42 6.25
N LEU A 865 45.82 -24.30 6.72
CA LEU A 865 46.52 -23.02 6.79
C LEU A 865 46.99 -22.71 8.21
N THR A 866 48.20 -22.18 8.33
CA THR A 866 48.75 -21.69 9.60
C THR A 866 48.11 -20.35 10.00
N SER A 867 48.25 -19.97 11.27
CA SER A 867 47.71 -18.70 11.77
C SER A 867 48.26 -17.47 11.03
N GLN A 868 49.53 -17.50 10.60
CA GLN A 868 50.15 -16.43 9.81
C GLN A 868 49.54 -16.32 8.42
N GLN A 869 49.23 -17.46 7.79
CA GLN A 869 48.60 -17.52 6.47
C GLN A 869 47.15 -17.02 6.52
N TRP A 870 46.40 -17.38 7.56
CA TRP A 870 45.08 -16.79 7.84
C TRP A 870 45.16 -15.28 8.04
N ALA A 871 46.14 -14.79 8.81
CA ALA A 871 46.32 -13.36 9.03
C ALA A 871 46.64 -12.61 7.71
N LEU A 872 47.42 -13.21 6.81
CA LEU A 872 47.66 -12.66 5.48
C LEU A 872 46.36 -12.62 4.66
N ALA A 873 45.58 -13.70 4.64
CA ALA A 873 44.32 -13.76 3.90
C ALA A 873 43.32 -12.69 4.38
N VAL A 874 43.20 -12.51 5.71
CA VAL A 874 42.38 -11.44 6.32
C VAL A 874 42.94 -10.06 5.98
N GLY A 875 44.25 -9.86 6.10
CA GLY A 875 44.91 -8.58 5.82
C GLY A 875 44.70 -8.14 4.37
N VAL A 876 44.98 -9.02 3.41
CA VAL A 876 44.76 -8.78 1.98
C VAL A 876 43.27 -8.62 1.69
N GLY A 877 42.41 -9.49 2.22
CA GLY A 877 40.95 -9.40 2.05
C GLY A 877 40.39 -8.06 2.55
N SER A 878 40.93 -7.52 3.65
CA SER A 878 40.49 -6.22 4.19
C SER A 878 40.82 -5.03 3.29
N SER A 879 41.71 -5.18 2.31
CA SER A 879 42.07 -4.07 1.41
C SER A 879 40.86 -3.50 0.64
N VAL A 880 39.86 -4.34 0.31
CA VAL A 880 38.63 -3.86 -0.35
C VAL A 880 37.82 -2.91 0.55
N LEU A 881 37.82 -3.14 1.87
CA LEU A 881 37.19 -2.25 2.86
C LEU A 881 37.84 -0.87 2.81
N TRP A 882 39.17 -0.84 2.88
CA TRP A 882 39.92 0.41 2.96
C TRP A 882 39.85 1.23 1.67
N VAL A 883 39.95 0.57 0.51
CA VAL A 883 39.83 1.25 -0.79
C VAL A 883 38.44 1.89 -0.94
N ASP A 884 37.39 1.14 -0.62
CA ASP A 884 36.03 1.65 -0.73
C ASP A 884 35.74 2.78 0.25
N GLU A 885 36.25 2.70 1.49
CA GLU A 885 36.08 3.76 2.48
C GLU A 885 36.83 5.05 2.08
N LEU A 886 37.98 4.94 1.42
CA LEU A 886 38.69 6.06 0.80
C LEU A 886 37.86 6.71 -0.32
N VAL A 887 37.24 5.90 -1.18
CA VAL A 887 36.33 6.38 -2.23
C VAL A 887 35.11 7.07 -1.63
N LYS A 888 34.52 6.52 -0.56
CA LYS A 888 33.42 7.15 0.18
C LYS A 888 33.85 8.47 0.81
N ALA A 889 35.01 8.50 1.47
CA ALA A 889 35.53 9.69 2.14
C ALA A 889 35.79 10.85 1.16
N THR A 890 36.37 10.54 0.00
CA THR A 890 36.57 11.53 -1.08
C THR A 890 35.25 11.99 -1.67
N GLY A 891 34.31 11.07 -1.93
CA GLY A 891 32.95 11.40 -2.38
C GLY A 891 32.18 12.33 -1.42
N ARG A 892 32.23 12.02 -0.11
CA ARG A 892 31.64 12.88 0.95
C ARG A 892 32.26 14.27 0.96
N SER A 893 33.57 14.36 0.79
CA SER A 893 34.30 15.64 0.81
C SER A 893 33.97 16.51 -0.41
N VAL A 894 33.82 15.90 -1.59
CA VAL A 894 33.41 16.60 -2.82
C VAL A 894 31.97 17.11 -2.74
N ARG A 895 31.03 16.30 -2.22
CA ARG A 895 29.63 16.74 -2.01
C ARG A 895 29.53 17.88 -1.01
N ARG A 896 30.26 17.82 0.10
CA ARG A 896 30.33 18.93 1.08
C ARG A 896 30.84 20.23 0.45
N ARG A 897 31.83 20.15 -0.44
CA ARG A 897 32.36 21.32 -1.16
C ARG A 897 31.39 21.90 -2.20
N ARG A 898 30.46 21.08 -2.73
CA ARG A 898 29.44 21.52 -3.69
C ARG A 898 28.17 22.08 -3.06
N GLY A 899 28.02 21.98 -1.74
CA GLY A 899 26.81 22.45 -1.03
C GLY A 899 25.64 21.45 -1.01
N ASP A 900 25.77 20.28 -1.64
CA ASP A 900 24.72 19.26 -1.77
C ASP A 900 24.46 18.44 -0.47
N THR A 901 24.84 18.95 0.71
CA THR A 901 24.60 18.24 1.97
C THR A 901 23.33 18.76 2.62
N PRO A 902 22.28 17.94 2.83
CA PRO A 902 21.18 18.34 3.69
C PRO A 902 21.74 18.63 5.09
N ALA A 903 21.24 19.70 5.71
CA ALA A 903 21.63 20.10 7.05
C ALA A 903 21.52 18.90 8.00
N ARG A 904 22.54 18.72 8.86
CA ARG A 904 22.48 17.72 9.93
C ARG A 904 21.22 17.99 10.75
N ALA A 905 20.25 17.08 10.71
CA ALA A 905 19.19 17.05 11.70
C ALA A 905 19.86 16.89 13.08
N GLY A 906 19.58 17.85 13.97
CA GLY A 906 20.06 17.86 15.34
C GLY A 906 19.59 16.62 16.11
N ALA A 907 20.36 16.30 17.16
CA ALA A 907 20.26 15.14 18.04
C ALA A 907 18.84 14.83 18.55
#